data_AF-A0A1Q9CZW7-F1
#
_entry.id   AF-A0A1Q9CZW7-F1
#
_cell.length_a   1.000
_cell.length_b   1.000
_cell.length_c   1.000
_cell.angle_alpha   90.00
_cell.angle_beta   90.00
_cell.angle_gamma   90.00
#
_symmetry.space_group_name_H-M   'P 1'
#
loop_
_entity.id
_entity.type
_entity.pdbx_description
1 polymer ?
#
loop_
_entity_poly.entity_id
_entity_poly.type
_entity_poly.pdbx_seq_one_letter_code
_entity_poly.pdbx_strand_id
1 'polypeptide(L)'
;MALPDATGGVAIVGVSEACWLCREDFVTDGDLDIDGLKGLGFPRDWPQVYTGSDALKSMIGKRGRIPAKRVAVAGPPTPEQLSKLPPVSDLHLVPLHSFGNAETLAKHAGLGVVKGWAVFERLDKPTGTAFVAERYWWNSFPEGTWIDLTPRPQSWQQLLLAEPVSLEESKKTTVLSKEVSQLLCQLLTQRFPSYVPRQPEVKERKAGDAKAKPMPESTSDTIKKQSGYVASERDKRGERKAQKSGVDYSKFDNIEDSDDEKLVPKQALTLPMGLPREAVSRQDYDNVWRALLQDKRLPFTPAPDLDQMWGYYKYGGMDEQALLDQACEVLGKFPCRLDPADWKAKTYTLTKKLEMESREDEARMWSIICILRFPDADAYYNQGVLLNKLCDKVKFGGALQVKLPALDAAQAKMVPVEQYCSLFSRAGVSYYRKSLKTDPKQRPAYINLIGSLERNEPANWYNDVHDLAITAVKHGIWYTKWQRPPHFVPSLPAKPFHDSKDFPLSRALEENYSIIKAEFEAYMEKLANRKDWDDSDKTPGLGDVGNRPGALHDGGLKKSGKWQEVPLFTNCTKQHEYTEQFPETTRILQTHCADATGLAFCGGGDVIFSVLTPGTRLRPHCGPSNARLTCHLAIKVPRSCQQGCHIRVAAEEPRGWEEGRCLVFDDSFEHEVVFAEAKGDEPYPGNRVVLLANFWHPDFGFKNDPEWRQKSDAMMASVDVETLPQTSIMKTPAQP
;
A
#
# COMPACT_ATOMS: atom_id res chain seq x y z
N MET A 1 6.85 -16.95 -5.53
CA MET A 1 6.58 -18.41 -5.39
C MET A 1 5.12 -18.65 -5.71
N ALA A 2 4.78 -19.68 -6.48
CA ALA A 2 3.38 -20.00 -6.76
C ALA A 2 2.81 -20.82 -5.60
N LEU A 3 1.78 -20.26 -4.96
CA LEU A 3 0.93 -20.98 -4.02
C LEU A 3 -0.08 -21.80 -4.83
N PRO A 4 -0.42 -23.06 -4.48
CA PRO A 4 -1.39 -23.83 -5.23
C PRO A 4 -2.83 -23.74 -4.71
N ASP A 5 -3.81 -23.51 -5.58
CA ASP A 5 -5.22 -23.47 -5.17
C ASP A 5 -5.76 -24.85 -4.73
N ALA A 6 -7.04 -24.91 -4.31
CA ALA A 6 -7.68 -26.15 -3.89
C ALA A 6 -7.74 -27.25 -4.97
N THR A 7 -7.47 -26.92 -6.24
CA THR A 7 -7.41 -27.85 -7.37
C THR A 7 -5.98 -28.22 -7.76
N GLY A 8 -4.97 -27.68 -7.06
CA GLY A 8 -3.56 -27.85 -7.37
C GLY A 8 -3.03 -26.94 -8.48
N GLY A 9 -3.84 -25.98 -8.96
CA GLY A 9 -3.46 -24.93 -9.92
C GLY A 9 -2.76 -23.75 -9.25
N VAL A 10 -2.37 -22.70 -9.98
CA VAL A 10 -1.71 -21.52 -9.37
C VAL A 10 -2.75 -20.63 -8.69
N ALA A 11 -2.60 -20.43 -7.38
CA ALA A 11 -3.49 -19.62 -6.58
C ALA A 11 -3.33 -18.11 -6.84
N ILE A 12 -4.44 -17.40 -6.85
CA ILE A 12 -4.56 -15.97 -7.11
C ILE A 12 -5.14 -15.29 -5.88
N VAL A 13 -4.47 -14.23 -5.42
CA VAL A 13 -4.88 -13.44 -4.26
C VAL A 13 -6.28 -12.86 -4.51
N GLY A 14 -7.17 -13.05 -3.53
CA GLY A 14 -8.56 -12.57 -3.55
C GLY A 14 -9.53 -13.39 -4.41
N VAL A 15 -9.05 -14.47 -5.03
CA VAL A 15 -9.86 -15.35 -5.92
C VAL A 15 -9.80 -16.80 -5.46
N SER A 16 -8.63 -17.32 -5.11
CA SER A 16 -8.48 -18.74 -4.75
C SER A 16 -8.95 -19.01 -3.33
N GLU A 17 -9.82 -19.99 -3.17
CA GLU A 17 -10.26 -20.52 -1.88
C GLU A 17 -9.62 -21.89 -1.62
N ALA A 18 -8.99 -22.05 -0.46
CA ALA A 18 -8.52 -23.34 0.03
C ALA A 18 -8.37 -23.30 1.56
N CYS A 19 -8.07 -24.43 2.20
CA CYS A 19 -7.74 -24.46 3.64
C CYS A 19 -6.30 -24.00 3.88
N TRP A 20 -6.00 -22.74 3.56
CA TRP A 20 -4.68 -22.15 3.76
C TRP A 20 -4.36 -21.96 5.25
N LEU A 21 -3.06 -22.06 5.61
CA LEU A 21 -2.59 -21.60 6.91
C LEU A 21 -2.80 -20.08 7.03
N CYS A 22 -3.48 -19.67 8.10
CA CYS A 22 -3.65 -18.28 8.50
C CYS A 22 -3.21 -18.08 9.96
N ARG A 23 -3.28 -16.86 10.49
CA ARG A 23 -2.77 -16.55 11.83
C ARG A 23 -3.46 -17.37 12.92
N GLU A 24 -4.73 -17.67 12.73
CA GLU A 24 -5.59 -18.44 13.65
C GLU A 24 -5.21 -19.93 13.72
N ASP A 25 -4.33 -20.40 12.84
CA ASP A 25 -3.83 -21.79 12.84
C ASP A 25 -2.56 -21.96 13.70
N PHE A 26 -2.14 -20.93 14.44
CA PHE A 26 -0.97 -20.99 15.31
C PHE A 26 -1.35 -20.71 16.76
N VAL A 27 -0.88 -21.56 17.68
CA VAL A 27 -1.00 -21.38 19.14
C VAL A 27 0.41 -21.26 19.72
N THR A 28 0.70 -20.12 20.35
CA THR A 28 2.03 -19.75 20.87
C THR A 28 1.97 -19.48 22.37
N ASP A 29 3.07 -19.67 23.11
CA ASP A 29 3.10 -19.41 24.56
C ASP A 29 3.03 -17.91 24.97
N GLY A 30 2.91 -16.97 24.03
CA GLY A 30 2.78 -15.51 24.26
C GLY A 30 2.20 -14.75 23.05
N ASP A 31 2.35 -13.42 22.97
CA ASP A 31 1.85 -12.58 21.87
C ASP A 31 2.37 -13.04 20.50
N LEU A 32 1.47 -13.04 19.52
CA LEU A 32 1.66 -13.63 18.21
C LEU A 32 2.35 -12.64 17.26
N ASP A 33 3.67 -12.50 17.40
CA ASP A 33 4.49 -11.83 16.38
C ASP A 33 4.89 -12.84 15.30
N ILE A 34 4.64 -12.53 14.04
CA ILE A 34 4.95 -13.38 12.88
C ILE A 34 6.45 -13.69 12.82
N ASP A 35 7.30 -12.80 13.33
CA ASP A 35 8.74 -13.05 13.45
C ASP A 35 9.08 -14.21 14.40
N GLY A 36 8.15 -14.58 15.29
CA GLY A 36 8.25 -15.73 16.20
C GLY A 36 8.04 -17.11 15.57
N LEU A 37 7.67 -17.20 14.29
CA LEU A 37 7.58 -18.47 13.54
C LEU A 37 8.89 -18.89 12.88
N LYS A 38 9.97 -18.09 13.05
CA LYS A 38 11.32 -18.42 12.63
C LYS A 38 11.96 -19.43 13.61
N GLY A 39 12.77 -20.35 13.08
CA GLY A 39 13.57 -21.25 13.91
C GLY A 39 12.75 -22.31 14.66
N LEU A 40 11.65 -22.79 14.08
CA LEU A 40 10.88 -23.91 14.62
C LEU A 40 11.56 -25.25 14.34
N GLY A 41 11.56 -26.14 15.33
CA GLY A 41 12.10 -27.49 15.20
C GLY A 41 11.38 -28.51 16.07
N PHE A 42 11.75 -29.78 15.90
CA PHE A 42 11.29 -30.85 16.78
C PHE A 42 11.75 -30.58 18.23
N PRO A 43 10.91 -30.85 19.25
CA PRO A 43 11.29 -30.67 20.65
C PRO A 43 12.61 -31.34 21.02
N ARG A 44 13.57 -30.53 21.47
CA ARG A 44 14.83 -30.98 22.04
C ARG A 44 14.57 -31.72 23.35
N ASP A 45 15.43 -32.68 23.68
CA ASP A 45 15.32 -33.55 24.85
C ASP A 45 14.03 -34.40 24.90
N TRP A 46 13.49 -34.77 23.74
CA TRP A 46 12.40 -35.74 23.66
C TRP A 46 12.88 -37.18 23.99
N PRO A 47 12.14 -37.99 24.78
CA PRO A 47 10.80 -37.72 25.35
C PRO A 47 10.80 -37.02 26.72
N GLN A 48 11.95 -36.78 27.36
CA GLN A 48 12.06 -36.26 28.72
C GLN A 48 11.36 -34.89 28.87
N VAL A 49 11.46 -34.04 27.86
CA VAL A 49 10.82 -32.72 27.79
C VAL A 49 9.30 -32.79 27.97
N TYR A 50 8.66 -33.89 27.56
CA TYR A 50 7.21 -34.08 27.72
C TYR A 50 6.78 -34.08 29.20
N THR A 51 7.62 -34.64 30.07
CA THR A 51 7.40 -34.67 31.51
C THR A 51 8.08 -33.53 32.26
N GLY A 52 9.13 -32.93 31.69
CA GLY A 52 9.98 -31.93 32.35
C GLY A 52 9.65 -30.47 32.02
N SER A 53 9.00 -30.19 30.89
CA SER A 53 8.70 -28.83 30.46
C SER A 53 7.29 -28.40 30.88
N ASP A 54 7.21 -27.36 31.69
CA ASP A 54 5.92 -26.73 32.02
C ASP A 54 5.32 -25.98 30.82
N ALA A 55 6.13 -25.44 29.93
CA ALA A 55 5.68 -24.80 28.69
C ALA A 55 4.99 -25.83 27.76
N LEU A 56 5.61 -26.99 27.53
CA LEU A 56 5.00 -28.04 26.71
C LEU A 56 3.73 -28.61 27.36
N LYS A 57 3.71 -28.79 28.68
CA LYS A 57 2.49 -29.20 29.42
C LYS A 57 1.38 -28.15 29.35
N SER A 58 1.73 -26.87 29.41
CA SER A 58 0.81 -25.75 29.22
C SER A 58 0.25 -25.70 27.80
N MET A 59 0.98 -26.24 26.82
CA MET A 59 0.49 -26.37 25.45
C MET A 59 -0.41 -27.60 25.28
N ILE A 60 0.13 -28.82 25.37
CA ILE A 60 -0.57 -30.07 25.00
C ILE A 60 -1.00 -30.96 26.16
N GLY A 61 -0.70 -30.58 27.41
CA GLY A 61 -1.11 -31.35 28.58
C GLY A 61 -2.62 -31.38 28.79
N LYS A 62 -3.10 -32.20 29.75
CA LYS A 62 -4.54 -32.37 30.02
C LYS A 62 -5.30 -31.07 30.30
N ARG A 63 -4.61 -30.03 30.79
CA ARG A 63 -5.16 -28.69 31.06
C ARG A 63 -4.48 -27.60 30.20
N GLY A 64 -3.80 -28.01 29.14
CA GLY A 64 -3.10 -27.10 28.24
C GLY A 64 -4.06 -26.35 27.31
N ARG A 65 -3.50 -25.46 26.48
CA ARG A 65 -4.27 -24.68 25.49
C ARG A 65 -4.87 -25.55 24.38
N ILE A 66 -4.18 -26.64 24.04
CA ILE A 66 -4.62 -27.65 23.07
C ILE A 66 -4.52 -29.05 23.70
N PRO A 67 -5.42 -29.41 24.64
CA PRO A 67 -5.35 -30.68 25.36
C PRO A 67 -5.31 -31.86 24.39
N ALA A 68 -4.26 -32.67 24.46
CA ALA A 68 -4.09 -33.82 23.59
C ALA A 68 -4.49 -35.14 24.28
N LYS A 69 -5.32 -35.95 23.63
CA LYS A 69 -5.63 -37.32 24.09
C LYS A 69 -4.56 -38.32 23.68
N ARG A 70 -3.87 -38.04 22.58
CA ARG A 70 -2.75 -38.85 22.07
C ARG A 70 -1.68 -37.93 21.52
N VAL A 71 -0.44 -38.21 21.88
CA VAL A 71 0.74 -37.52 21.39
C VAL A 71 1.70 -38.57 20.86
N ALA A 72 2.18 -38.40 19.64
CA ALA A 72 3.13 -39.34 19.04
C ALA A 72 4.12 -38.63 18.12
N VAL A 73 5.31 -39.21 18.01
CA VAL A 73 6.33 -38.76 17.07
C VAL A 73 6.05 -39.39 15.71
N ALA A 74 5.91 -38.57 14.68
CA ALA A 74 5.81 -39.00 13.30
C ALA A 74 7.12 -38.70 12.56
N GLY A 75 7.85 -39.75 12.19
CA GLY A 75 8.98 -39.65 11.26
C GLY A 75 8.52 -39.63 9.79
N PRO A 76 9.46 -39.59 8.84
CA PRO A 76 9.20 -39.94 7.46
C PRO A 76 8.61 -41.35 7.36
N PRO A 77 7.71 -41.61 6.41
CA PRO A 77 7.14 -42.93 6.19
C PRO A 77 8.24 -43.98 5.98
N THR A 78 8.19 -45.09 6.72
CA THR A 78 9.12 -46.19 6.51
C THR A 78 8.78 -46.95 5.22
N PRO A 79 9.73 -47.66 4.59
CA PRO A 79 9.43 -48.52 3.44
C PRO A 79 8.31 -49.53 3.72
N GLU A 80 8.23 -50.04 4.96
CA GLU A 80 7.14 -50.93 5.38
C GLU A 80 5.78 -50.21 5.37
N GLN A 81 5.70 -49.00 5.92
CA GLN A 81 4.48 -48.19 5.88
C GLN A 81 4.06 -47.86 4.44
N LEU A 82 5.02 -47.51 3.58
CA LEU A 82 4.77 -47.22 2.17
C LEU A 82 4.31 -48.46 1.38
N SER A 83 4.82 -49.65 1.72
CA SER A 83 4.40 -50.92 1.09
C SER A 83 2.95 -51.30 1.35
N LYS A 84 2.33 -50.73 2.39
CA LYS A 84 0.92 -50.90 2.74
C LYS A 84 -0.01 -49.95 1.98
N LEU A 85 0.55 -49.00 1.22
CA LEU A 85 -0.21 -48.02 0.45
C LEU A 85 -0.18 -48.37 -1.05
N PRO A 86 -1.23 -48.01 -1.81
CA PRO A 86 -1.11 -47.93 -3.26
C PRO A 86 0.00 -46.93 -3.64
N PRO A 87 0.60 -47.03 -4.84
CA PRO A 87 1.65 -46.11 -5.27
C PRO A 87 1.25 -44.65 -5.04
N VAL A 88 2.07 -43.93 -4.27
CA VAL A 88 1.86 -42.52 -3.93
C VAL A 88 2.76 -41.58 -4.75
N SER A 89 3.58 -42.12 -5.65
CA SER A 89 4.47 -41.35 -6.55
C SER A 89 3.71 -40.37 -7.44
N ASP A 90 2.45 -40.67 -7.74
CA ASP A 90 1.60 -39.90 -8.64
C ASP A 90 0.79 -38.83 -7.89
N LEU A 91 0.87 -38.80 -6.55
CA LEU A 91 0.20 -37.80 -5.74
C LEU A 91 1.06 -36.52 -5.67
N HIS A 92 0.44 -35.41 -6.05
CA HIS A 92 1.05 -34.09 -5.89
C HIS A 92 0.76 -33.56 -4.49
N LEU A 93 1.63 -33.90 -3.53
CA LEU A 93 1.57 -33.37 -2.17
C LEU A 93 2.33 -32.05 -2.08
N VAL A 94 1.72 -31.06 -1.44
CA VAL A 94 2.23 -29.68 -1.45
C VAL A 94 2.75 -29.29 -0.05
N PRO A 95 3.94 -28.63 0.05
CA PRO A 95 4.40 -28.03 1.29
C PRO A 95 3.37 -27.04 1.88
N LEU A 96 3.21 -27.01 3.21
CA LEU A 96 2.24 -26.16 3.94
C LEU A 96 0.74 -26.47 3.70
N HIS A 97 0.41 -27.54 2.97
CA HIS A 97 -0.98 -27.96 2.72
C HIS A 97 -1.36 -29.25 3.45
N SER A 98 -1.00 -29.38 4.73
CA SER A 98 -1.26 -30.61 5.51
C SER A 98 -2.73 -31.04 5.45
N PHE A 99 -3.66 -30.07 5.51
CA PHE A 99 -5.11 -30.30 5.37
C PHE A 99 -5.45 -31.04 4.07
N GLY A 100 -5.08 -30.44 2.92
CA GLY A 100 -5.41 -30.99 1.61
C GLY A 100 -4.63 -32.28 1.29
N ASN A 101 -3.38 -32.38 1.73
CA ASN A 101 -2.57 -33.58 1.56
C ASN A 101 -3.20 -34.78 2.31
N ALA A 102 -3.59 -34.59 3.57
CA ALA A 102 -4.19 -35.65 4.37
C ALA A 102 -5.54 -36.12 3.78
N GLU A 103 -6.37 -35.19 3.30
CA GLU A 103 -7.63 -35.54 2.62
C GLU A 103 -7.40 -36.26 1.29
N THR A 104 -6.40 -35.84 0.52
CA THR A 104 -6.02 -36.48 -0.75
C THR A 104 -5.56 -37.91 -0.51
N LEU A 105 -4.71 -38.12 0.51
CA LEU A 105 -4.24 -39.45 0.90
C LEU A 105 -5.34 -40.35 1.45
N ALA A 106 -6.27 -39.79 2.23
CA ALA A 106 -7.42 -40.54 2.72
C ALA A 106 -8.28 -41.05 1.55
N LYS A 107 -8.52 -40.21 0.54
CA LYS A 107 -9.26 -40.59 -0.67
C LYS A 107 -8.49 -41.62 -1.52
N HIS A 108 -7.18 -41.46 -1.66
CA HIS A 108 -6.34 -42.31 -2.51
C HIS A 108 -6.05 -43.69 -1.90
N ALA A 109 -5.77 -43.75 -0.60
CA ALA A 109 -5.27 -44.93 0.08
C ALA A 109 -6.22 -45.49 1.16
N GLY A 110 -7.43 -44.93 1.31
CA GLY A 110 -8.42 -45.40 2.28
C GLY A 110 -8.01 -45.20 3.73
N LEU A 111 -7.13 -44.24 4.01
CA LEU A 111 -6.65 -43.93 5.36
C LEU A 111 -7.64 -43.03 6.11
N GLY A 112 -7.64 -43.11 7.44
CA GLY A 112 -8.30 -42.11 8.28
C GLY A 112 -7.58 -40.76 8.22
N VAL A 113 -8.29 -39.66 8.42
CA VAL A 113 -7.70 -38.32 8.62
C VAL A 113 -7.73 -37.99 10.10
N VAL A 114 -6.56 -37.71 10.66
CA VAL A 114 -6.40 -37.23 12.03
C VAL A 114 -6.21 -35.72 11.99
N LYS A 115 -7.11 -34.99 12.65
CA LYS A 115 -7.10 -33.53 12.72
C LYS A 115 -6.50 -33.11 14.06
N GLY A 116 -5.38 -32.42 14.06
CA GLY A 116 -4.76 -31.98 15.29
C GLY A 116 -3.70 -30.92 15.08
N TRP A 117 -2.60 -31.07 15.80
CA TRP A 117 -1.56 -30.05 15.89
C TRP A 117 -0.18 -30.67 15.70
N ALA A 118 0.66 -30.02 14.89
CA ALA A 118 2.09 -30.25 14.86
C ALA A 118 2.74 -29.29 15.86
N VAL A 119 3.44 -29.84 16.84
CA VAL A 119 4.03 -29.10 17.95
C VAL A 119 5.53 -28.94 17.71
N PHE A 120 5.99 -27.71 17.77
CA PHE A 120 7.36 -27.32 17.53
C PHE A 120 7.92 -26.61 18.76
N GLU A 121 9.20 -26.82 19.01
CA GLU A 121 9.95 -25.97 19.94
C GLU A 121 10.54 -24.78 19.19
N ARG A 122 10.57 -23.63 19.87
CA ARG A 122 11.29 -22.45 19.42
C ARG A 122 12.79 -22.61 19.68
N LEU A 123 13.55 -22.89 18.62
CA LEU A 123 15.00 -23.13 18.73
C LEU A 123 15.78 -21.85 19.08
N ASP A 124 15.18 -20.67 18.87
CA ASP A 124 15.70 -19.37 19.28
C ASP A 124 15.57 -19.10 20.78
N LYS A 125 14.89 -19.97 21.52
CA LYS A 125 14.69 -19.88 22.98
C LYS A 125 15.47 -20.97 23.71
N PRO A 126 15.72 -20.82 25.03
CA PRO A 126 16.31 -21.87 25.83
C PRO A 126 15.51 -23.18 25.75
N THR A 127 16.21 -24.33 25.80
CA THR A 127 15.60 -25.65 25.66
C THR A 127 14.44 -25.87 26.64
N GLY A 128 13.31 -26.34 26.12
CA GLY A 128 12.11 -26.69 26.88
C GLY A 128 11.30 -25.49 27.39
N THR A 129 11.58 -24.27 26.94
CA THR A 129 10.94 -23.06 27.53
C THR A 129 9.85 -22.41 26.68
N ALA A 130 9.77 -22.69 25.37
CA ALA A 130 8.78 -22.08 24.49
C ALA A 130 8.41 -22.98 23.32
N PHE A 131 7.11 -23.14 23.09
CA PHE A 131 6.58 -23.99 22.02
C PHE A 131 5.60 -23.22 21.13
N VAL A 132 5.37 -23.77 19.93
CA VAL A 132 4.36 -23.33 18.98
C VAL A 132 3.64 -24.56 18.47
N ALA A 133 2.31 -24.53 18.47
CA ALA A 133 1.50 -25.53 17.81
C ALA A 133 0.92 -24.94 16.53
N GLU A 134 1.13 -25.64 15.41
CA GLU A 134 0.54 -25.35 14.11
C GLU A 134 -0.59 -26.34 13.84
N ARG A 135 -1.76 -25.84 13.43
CA ARG A 135 -2.89 -26.69 13.05
C ARG A 135 -2.45 -27.56 11.87
N TYR A 136 -2.54 -28.87 12.02
CA TYR A 136 -1.92 -29.80 11.09
C TYR A 136 -2.73 -31.09 10.99
N TRP A 137 -2.97 -31.58 9.78
CA TRP A 137 -3.68 -32.85 9.54
C TRP A 137 -2.74 -33.90 8.97
N TRP A 138 -2.95 -35.14 9.38
CA TRP A 138 -2.20 -36.31 8.93
C TRP A 138 -3.13 -37.52 8.81
N ASN A 139 -2.58 -38.69 8.50
CA ASN A 139 -3.36 -39.89 8.28
C ASN A 139 -3.14 -40.98 9.33
N SER A 140 -4.12 -41.89 9.44
CA SER A 140 -4.01 -43.09 10.26
C SER A 140 -4.46 -44.32 9.50
N PHE A 141 -3.71 -45.42 9.66
CA PHE A 141 -4.15 -46.74 9.22
C PHE A 141 -5.33 -47.24 10.08
N PRO A 142 -6.12 -48.23 9.60
CA PRO A 142 -7.22 -48.83 10.36
C PRO A 142 -6.82 -49.36 11.74
N GLU A 143 -5.60 -49.88 11.88
CA GLU A 143 -5.02 -50.33 13.15
C GLU A 143 -4.63 -49.19 14.12
N GLY A 144 -4.81 -47.92 13.71
CA GLY A 144 -4.54 -46.74 14.54
C GLY A 144 -3.11 -46.21 14.50
N THR A 145 -2.23 -46.77 13.65
CA THR A 145 -0.87 -46.27 13.42
C THR A 145 -0.92 -44.99 12.58
N TRP A 146 -0.21 -43.94 12.99
CA TRP A 146 -0.16 -42.67 12.26
C TRP A 146 0.88 -42.67 11.15
N ILE A 147 0.58 -41.94 10.07
CA ILE A 147 1.45 -41.69 8.93
C ILE A 147 1.21 -40.29 8.40
N ASP A 148 2.27 -39.60 8.00
CA ASP A 148 2.19 -38.28 7.36
C ASP A 148 3.14 -38.24 6.17
N LEU A 149 2.59 -37.91 5.00
CA LEU A 149 3.33 -37.78 3.75
C LEU A 149 3.40 -36.32 3.28
N THR A 150 2.88 -35.35 4.05
CA THR A 150 3.02 -33.93 3.71
C THR A 150 4.50 -33.57 3.59
N PRO A 151 4.95 -32.91 2.50
CA PRO A 151 6.34 -32.50 2.35
C PRO A 151 6.82 -31.68 3.54
N ARG A 152 7.96 -32.06 4.10
CA ARG A 152 8.55 -31.40 5.28
C ARG A 152 9.88 -30.74 4.93
N PRO A 153 10.28 -29.69 5.67
CA PRO A 153 11.62 -29.14 5.59
C PRO A 153 12.68 -30.21 5.86
N GLN A 154 13.85 -30.10 5.22
CA GLN A 154 14.95 -31.04 5.45
C GLN A 154 15.41 -31.05 6.93
N SER A 155 15.23 -29.93 7.64
CA SER A 155 15.51 -29.82 9.07
C SER A 155 14.50 -30.53 9.97
N TRP A 156 13.32 -30.92 9.46
CA TRP A 156 12.23 -31.54 10.23
C TRP A 156 12.18 -33.05 10.00
N GLN A 157 13.20 -33.74 10.52
CA GLN A 157 13.30 -35.21 10.46
C GLN A 157 12.23 -35.91 11.28
N GLN A 158 11.60 -35.23 12.24
CA GLN A 158 10.51 -35.76 13.05
C GLN A 158 9.50 -34.63 13.33
N LEU A 159 8.23 -34.99 13.43
CA LEU A 159 7.17 -34.10 13.90
C LEU A 159 6.59 -34.64 15.20
N LEU A 160 6.32 -33.77 16.17
CA LEU A 160 5.52 -34.13 17.31
C LEU A 160 4.05 -33.82 16.98
N LEU A 161 3.24 -34.87 16.83
CA LEU A 161 1.83 -34.73 16.49
C LEU A 161 0.98 -34.92 17.75
N ALA A 162 0.00 -34.05 17.94
CA ALA A 162 -0.90 -34.03 19.07
C ALA A 162 -2.35 -34.10 18.58
N GLU A 163 -3.00 -35.23 18.85
CA GLU A 163 -4.41 -35.43 18.57
C GLU A 163 -5.24 -34.87 19.75
N PRO A 164 -6.11 -33.88 19.51
CA PRO A 164 -6.83 -33.18 20.57
C PRO A 164 -7.89 -34.06 21.23
N VAL A 165 -8.23 -33.74 22.49
CA VAL A 165 -9.29 -34.43 23.26
C VAL A 165 -10.67 -34.18 22.66
N SER A 166 -10.95 -32.95 22.22
CA SER A 166 -12.17 -32.55 21.51
C SER A 166 -11.87 -32.40 20.02
N LEU A 167 -12.75 -32.90 19.16
CA LEU A 167 -12.71 -32.61 17.74
C LEU A 167 -12.93 -31.11 17.55
N GLU A 168 -11.97 -30.40 16.94
CA GLU A 168 -12.18 -29.01 16.53
C GLU A 168 -13.17 -28.93 15.36
N GLU A 169 -13.79 -27.75 15.19
CA GLU A 169 -14.51 -27.38 13.97
C GLU A 169 -13.62 -27.65 12.73
N SER A 170 -14.22 -28.14 11.65
CA SER A 170 -13.54 -28.29 10.36
C SER A 170 -12.89 -26.96 9.94
N LYS A 171 -11.63 -27.00 9.50
CA LYS A 171 -10.96 -25.83 8.90
C LYS A 171 -11.83 -25.33 7.74
N LYS A 172 -12.28 -24.07 7.83
CA LYS A 172 -13.05 -23.42 6.77
C LYS A 172 -12.13 -23.05 5.61
N THR A 173 -12.64 -23.09 4.39
CA THR A 173 -11.95 -22.52 3.25
C THR A 173 -11.66 -21.04 3.54
N THR A 174 -10.43 -20.66 3.28
CA THR A 174 -9.91 -19.32 3.45
C THR A 174 -9.68 -18.76 2.06
N VAL A 175 -10.23 -17.57 1.78
CA VAL A 175 -9.86 -16.82 0.57
C VAL A 175 -8.39 -16.43 0.72
N LEU A 176 -7.57 -16.67 -0.29
CA LEU A 176 -6.17 -16.28 -0.28
C LEU A 176 -6.05 -14.76 -0.24
N SER A 177 -6.08 -14.14 0.94
CA SER A 177 -5.91 -12.71 1.10
C SER A 177 -4.44 -12.31 0.92
N LYS A 178 -4.17 -11.01 0.86
CA LYS A 178 -2.80 -10.50 0.79
C LYS A 178 -2.00 -10.91 2.03
N GLU A 179 -2.62 -10.85 3.19
CA GLU A 179 -2.02 -11.20 4.49
C GLU A 179 -1.71 -12.69 4.57
N VAL A 180 -2.65 -13.54 4.14
CA VAL A 180 -2.46 -15.01 4.07
C VAL A 180 -1.36 -15.35 3.06
N SER A 181 -1.39 -14.74 1.88
CA SER A 181 -0.36 -14.93 0.85
C SER A 181 1.03 -14.54 1.33
N GLN A 182 1.15 -13.39 2.02
CA GLN A 182 2.41 -12.93 2.63
C GLN A 182 2.92 -13.92 3.67
N LEU A 183 2.05 -14.37 4.59
CA LEU A 183 2.40 -15.37 5.61
C LEU A 183 2.91 -16.67 4.96
N LEU A 184 2.19 -17.20 3.99
CA LEU A 184 2.55 -18.45 3.31
C LEU A 184 3.86 -18.32 2.52
N CYS A 185 4.06 -17.20 1.81
CA CYS A 185 5.31 -16.94 1.11
C CYS A 185 6.50 -16.85 2.08
N GLN A 186 6.31 -16.21 3.23
CA GLN A 186 7.34 -16.16 4.26
C GLN A 186 7.66 -17.56 4.80
N LEU A 187 6.63 -18.34 5.16
CA LEU A 187 6.81 -19.71 5.65
C LEU A 187 7.47 -20.61 4.60
N LEU A 188 7.07 -20.52 3.33
CA LEU A 188 7.68 -21.28 2.23
C LEU A 188 9.16 -20.93 2.06
N THR A 189 9.50 -19.64 2.03
CA THR A 189 10.90 -19.18 1.90
C THR A 189 11.76 -19.73 3.04
N GLN A 190 11.23 -19.67 4.27
CA GLN A 190 11.96 -20.08 5.47
C GLN A 190 12.14 -21.59 5.57
N ARG A 191 11.08 -22.34 5.28
CA ARG A 191 11.01 -23.80 5.50
C ARG A 191 11.51 -24.60 4.30
N PHE A 192 11.40 -24.04 3.10
CA PHE A 192 11.73 -24.70 1.83
C PHE A 192 12.51 -23.76 0.90
N PRO A 193 13.75 -23.36 1.27
CA PRO A 193 14.54 -22.40 0.49
C PRO A 193 14.84 -22.86 -0.95
N SER A 194 14.80 -24.17 -1.20
CA SER A 194 15.03 -24.78 -2.53
C SER A 194 13.74 -25.03 -3.33
N TYR A 195 12.56 -24.60 -2.85
CA TYR A 195 11.30 -24.86 -3.53
C TYR A 195 11.13 -23.96 -4.76
N VAL A 196 11.23 -24.54 -5.95
CA VAL A 196 11.01 -23.87 -7.23
C VAL A 196 9.55 -24.07 -7.65
N PRO A 197 8.75 -23.00 -7.82
CA PRO A 197 7.37 -23.14 -8.29
C PRO A 197 7.33 -23.70 -9.72
N ARG A 198 6.44 -24.66 -9.99
CA ARG A 198 6.12 -25.06 -11.37
C ARG A 198 5.50 -23.89 -12.12
N GLN A 199 6.07 -23.55 -13.28
CA GLN A 199 5.37 -22.72 -14.26
C GLN A 199 4.21 -23.55 -14.85
N PRO A 200 3.02 -22.96 -15.07
CA PRO A 200 1.88 -23.69 -15.60
C PRO A 200 2.17 -24.19 -17.02
N GLU A 201 2.13 -25.51 -17.23
CA GLU A 201 2.13 -26.09 -18.57
C GLU A 201 0.79 -25.75 -19.25
N VAL A 202 0.85 -24.92 -20.29
CA VAL A 202 -0.28 -24.74 -21.22
C VAL A 202 -0.46 -26.03 -22.01
N LYS A 203 -1.52 -26.78 -21.74
CA LYS A 203 -1.98 -27.89 -22.60
C LYS A 203 -3.41 -27.64 -23.08
N GLU A 204 -3.56 -27.60 -24.39
CA GLU A 204 -4.82 -27.39 -25.10
C GLU A 204 -5.81 -28.58 -24.91
N ARG A 205 -6.99 -28.25 -24.36
CA ARG A 205 -8.37 -28.79 -24.53
C ARG A 205 -8.64 -30.32 -24.61
N LYS A 206 -9.68 -30.77 -23.87
CA LYS A 206 -11.04 -31.10 -24.39
C LYS A 206 -12.06 -31.41 -23.28
N ALA A 207 -13.33 -31.19 -23.61
CA ALA A 207 -14.51 -31.11 -22.73
C ALA A 207 -15.04 -32.45 -22.17
N GLY A 208 -15.77 -32.38 -21.04
CA GLY A 208 -16.76 -33.39 -20.64
C GLY A 208 -17.02 -33.47 -19.13
N ASP A 209 -18.19 -32.98 -18.71
CA ASP A 209 -19.06 -33.41 -17.59
C ASP A 209 -18.53 -33.40 -16.13
N ALA A 210 -19.29 -33.09 -15.07
CA ALA A 210 -20.56 -32.42 -14.80
C ALA A 210 -20.72 -32.38 -13.26
N LYS A 211 -21.27 -31.27 -12.70
CA LYS A 211 -22.13 -31.14 -11.48
C LYS A 211 -21.61 -31.68 -10.12
N ALA A 212 -21.96 -31.18 -8.93
CA ALA A 212 -22.55 -29.97 -8.35
C ALA A 212 -22.43 -30.12 -6.80
N LYS A 213 -22.40 -28.98 -6.07
CA LYS A 213 -22.80 -28.62 -4.66
C LYS A 213 -23.55 -29.66 -3.77
N PRO A 214 -23.79 -29.43 -2.44
CA PRO A 214 -23.58 -28.24 -1.58
C PRO A 214 -23.05 -28.48 -0.11
N MET A 215 -22.91 -27.35 0.62
CA MET A 215 -22.71 -27.05 2.09
C MET A 215 -23.76 -27.69 3.07
N PRO A 216 -23.87 -27.43 4.43
CA PRO A 216 -23.41 -26.31 5.30
C PRO A 216 -23.17 -26.52 6.86
N GLU A 217 -22.91 -25.39 7.58
CA GLU A 217 -23.33 -24.95 8.96
C GLU A 217 -22.80 -25.66 10.25
N SER A 218 -22.66 -25.05 11.46
CA SER A 218 -22.86 -23.71 12.07
C SER A 218 -22.33 -23.64 13.55
N THR A 219 -22.09 -22.42 14.08
CA THR A 219 -22.38 -21.87 15.46
C THR A 219 -21.78 -22.52 16.75
N SER A 220 -21.42 -21.86 17.87
CA SER A 220 -21.60 -20.51 18.46
C SER A 220 -20.99 -20.42 19.89
N ASP A 221 -20.71 -19.18 20.37
CA ASP A 221 -20.93 -18.63 21.75
C ASP A 221 -20.11 -19.13 22.98
N THR A 222 -19.79 -18.39 24.07
CA THR A 222 -19.76 -16.98 24.56
C THR A 222 -19.14 -17.00 25.99
N ILE A 223 -18.82 -15.83 26.59
CA ILE A 223 -18.76 -15.47 28.05
C ILE A 223 -17.34 -15.51 28.69
N LYS A 224 -16.82 -14.61 29.56
CA LYS A 224 -16.94 -13.18 29.98
C LYS A 224 -16.20 -13.04 31.34
N LYS A 225 -15.45 -11.94 31.55
CA LYS A 225 -15.16 -11.23 32.85
C LYS A 225 -14.31 -11.97 33.93
N GLN A 226 -13.50 -11.35 34.81
CA GLN A 226 -13.42 -9.99 35.36
C GLN A 226 -12.10 -9.77 36.20
N SER A 227 -11.59 -8.51 36.19
CA SER A 227 -10.92 -7.71 37.26
C SER A 227 -9.93 -8.32 38.28
N GLY A 228 -8.80 -7.68 38.58
CA GLY A 228 -8.75 -6.55 39.53
C GLY A 228 -7.33 -6.19 40.01
N TYR A 229 -7.17 -4.91 40.35
CA TYR A 229 -5.98 -4.12 40.71
C TYR A 229 -5.44 -4.35 42.15
N VAL A 230 -4.23 -3.85 42.45
CA VAL A 230 -3.90 -2.76 43.43
C VAL A 230 -2.39 -2.73 43.78
N ALA A 231 -1.86 -1.51 43.95
CA ALA A 231 -0.48 -1.13 44.31
C ALA A 231 -0.35 -0.61 45.76
N SER A 232 0.88 -0.55 46.30
CA SER A 232 1.34 0.28 47.45
C SER A 232 2.88 0.07 47.62
N GLU A 233 3.72 0.83 48.33
CA GLU A 233 3.91 2.24 48.72
C GLU A 233 5.37 2.34 49.27
N ARG A 234 5.87 3.56 49.51
CA ARG A 234 7.25 3.91 49.92
C ARG A 234 7.48 3.80 51.44
N ASP A 235 8.74 3.65 51.87
CA ASP A 235 9.25 4.42 53.04
C ASP A 235 10.79 4.59 53.14
N LYS A 236 11.22 5.51 54.02
CA LYS A 236 12.46 6.31 54.04
C LYS A 236 13.60 5.87 55.00
N ARG A 237 14.78 6.50 54.77
CA ARG A 237 15.83 7.06 55.70
C ARG A 237 17.02 6.20 56.19
N GLY A 238 18.22 6.80 56.06
CA GLY A 238 19.40 6.58 56.93
C GLY A 238 20.75 7.03 56.34
N GLU A 239 21.28 8.18 56.78
CA GLU A 239 22.65 8.69 56.46
C GLU A 239 23.73 8.15 57.41
N ARG A 240 24.97 7.97 56.92
CA ARG A 240 26.25 8.18 57.66
C ARG A 240 27.47 8.32 56.70
N LYS A 241 28.26 9.38 56.91
CA LYS A 241 29.59 9.76 56.34
C LYS A 241 30.71 8.77 56.77
N ALA A 242 31.93 8.65 56.21
CA ALA A 242 32.66 9.15 55.03
C ALA A 242 34.02 8.39 54.96
N GLN A 243 34.62 8.18 53.78
CA GLN A 243 36.09 8.18 53.59
C GLN A 243 36.48 8.32 52.10
N LYS A 244 37.42 9.23 51.80
CA LYS A 244 37.99 9.50 50.47
C LYS A 244 39.21 8.62 50.19
N SER A 245 39.38 8.19 48.94
CA SER A 245 40.69 8.15 48.26
C SER A 245 40.48 8.47 46.78
N GLY A 246 41.30 9.41 46.28
CA GLY A 246 41.17 10.01 44.94
C GLY A 246 41.78 9.15 43.84
N VAL A 247 41.27 9.36 42.62
CA VAL A 247 41.91 8.92 41.38
C VAL A 247 42.54 10.14 40.72
N ASP A 248 43.78 9.93 40.29
CA ASP A 248 44.70 10.86 39.65
C ASP A 248 44.35 11.04 38.16
N TYR A 249 44.15 12.29 37.74
CA TYR A 249 43.77 12.67 36.38
C TYR A 249 44.96 13.11 35.50
N SER A 250 46.21 13.00 35.98
CA SER A 250 47.43 13.35 35.22
C SER A 250 47.75 12.41 34.03
N LYS A 251 46.78 11.60 33.59
CA LYS A 251 46.92 10.67 32.45
C LYS A 251 46.13 11.07 31.20
N PHE A 252 45.59 12.30 31.17
CA PHE A 252 44.86 12.84 30.01
C PHE A 252 45.50 14.11 29.41
N ASP A 253 46.79 14.37 29.67
CA ASP A 253 47.52 15.52 29.08
C ASP A 253 48.00 15.24 27.64
N ASN A 254 47.07 14.97 26.71
CA ASN A 254 47.35 14.92 25.26
C ASN A 254 46.13 15.33 24.43
N ILE A 255 45.45 16.41 24.83
CA ILE A 255 44.60 17.17 23.91
C ILE A 255 45.13 18.59 23.95
N GLU A 256 45.85 18.96 22.89
CA GLU A 256 46.25 20.34 22.63
C GLU A 256 44.99 21.21 22.59
N ASP A 257 44.97 22.25 23.42
CA ASP A 257 44.13 23.43 23.24
C ASP A 257 44.48 24.06 21.89
N SER A 258 43.73 23.68 20.86
CA SER A 258 43.69 24.40 19.60
C SER A 258 42.66 25.52 19.73
N ASP A 259 43.11 26.62 20.31
CA ASP A 259 42.51 27.95 20.15
C ASP A 259 42.51 28.35 18.66
N ASP A 260 41.55 27.80 17.91
CA ASP A 260 41.19 28.29 16.58
C ASP A 260 39.91 29.15 16.66
N GLU A 261 39.95 30.17 17.53
CA GLU A 261 39.23 31.41 17.27
C GLU A 261 39.90 32.12 16.08
N LYS A 262 39.69 31.64 14.85
CA LYS A 262 40.05 32.39 13.64
C LYS A 262 39.23 31.93 12.44
N LEU A 263 38.00 32.47 12.38
CA LEU A 263 37.32 33.05 11.21
C LEU A 263 35.81 33.08 11.50
N VAL A 264 35.38 33.98 12.39
CA VAL A 264 33.99 34.44 12.39
C VAL A 264 33.96 35.72 11.58
N PRO A 265 33.38 35.74 10.38
CA PRO A 265 33.12 37.00 9.69
C PRO A 265 32.22 37.85 10.61
N LYS A 266 32.64 39.08 10.91
CA LYS A 266 31.79 40.08 11.56
C LYS A 266 30.62 40.42 10.62
N GLN A 267 29.58 39.60 10.61
CA GLN A 267 28.25 39.95 10.12
C GLN A 267 27.27 39.72 11.27
N ALA A 268 26.67 40.81 11.73
CA ALA A 268 25.98 40.99 13.00
C ALA A 268 24.62 40.26 13.12
N LEU A 269 24.50 39.03 12.64
CA LEU A 269 23.22 38.29 12.63
C LEU A 269 23.30 36.82 13.02
N THR A 270 24.50 36.24 13.13
CA THR A 270 24.68 34.82 13.50
C THR A 270 24.82 34.67 15.00
N LEU A 271 23.95 33.85 15.61
CA LEU A 271 24.11 33.41 17.00
C LEU A 271 25.42 32.59 17.13
N PRO A 272 26.12 32.67 18.28
CA PRO A 272 27.22 31.76 18.57
C PRO A 272 26.76 30.30 18.44
N MET A 273 27.57 29.49 17.77
CA MET A 273 27.27 28.06 17.59
C MET A 273 27.19 27.36 18.95
N GLY A 274 26.13 26.58 19.17
CA GLY A 274 25.94 25.86 20.44
C GLY A 274 25.59 26.77 21.63
N LEU A 275 25.11 27.99 21.37
CA LEU A 275 24.56 28.84 22.43
C LEU A 275 23.43 28.09 23.15
N PRO A 276 23.43 27.98 24.49
CA PRO A 276 22.37 27.28 25.22
C PRO A 276 20.98 27.81 24.87
N ARG A 277 20.01 26.91 24.77
CA ARG A 277 18.64 27.25 24.32
C ARG A 277 17.97 28.30 25.20
N GLU A 278 18.33 28.34 26.48
CA GLU A 278 17.86 29.29 27.47
C GLU A 278 18.37 30.71 27.18
N ALA A 279 19.54 30.83 26.56
CA ALA A 279 20.18 32.08 26.20
C ALA A 279 19.73 32.61 24.82
N VAL A 280 19.14 31.77 23.96
CA VAL A 280 18.56 32.22 22.69
C VAL A 280 17.25 32.97 22.93
N SER A 281 17.21 34.26 22.58
CA SER A 281 16.00 35.09 22.63
C SER A 281 15.05 34.79 21.48
N ARG A 282 13.75 35.08 21.64
CA ARG A 282 12.76 34.92 20.55
C ARG A 282 13.12 35.79 19.35
N GLN A 283 13.57 37.01 19.61
CA GLN A 283 13.93 37.97 18.57
C GLN A 283 15.10 37.46 17.73
N ASP A 284 16.14 36.89 18.36
CA ASP A 284 17.30 36.36 17.64
C ASP A 284 16.92 35.13 16.81
N TYR A 285 16.10 34.24 17.36
CA TYR A 285 15.56 33.09 16.63
C TYR A 285 14.80 33.51 15.37
N ASP A 286 13.87 34.47 15.50
CA ASP A 286 13.10 34.98 14.36
C ASP A 286 14.01 35.69 13.33
N ASN A 287 15.06 36.38 13.79
CA ASN A 287 16.03 37.04 12.92
C ASN A 287 16.81 36.03 12.06
N VAL A 288 17.22 34.89 12.61
CA VAL A 288 17.91 33.83 11.87
C VAL A 288 17.04 33.32 10.71
N TRP A 289 15.79 32.94 10.99
CA TRP A 289 14.89 32.43 9.94
C TRP A 289 14.53 33.48 8.90
N ARG A 290 14.31 34.73 9.34
CA ARG A 290 14.05 35.86 8.45
C ARG A 290 15.23 36.10 7.50
N ALA A 291 16.46 36.06 8.01
CA ALA A 291 17.66 36.25 7.20
C ALA A 291 17.87 35.09 6.21
N LEU A 292 17.63 33.86 6.64
CA LEU A 292 17.73 32.68 5.78
C LEU A 292 16.79 32.78 4.57
N LEU A 293 15.55 33.23 4.78
CA LEU A 293 14.54 33.37 3.73
C LEU A 293 14.74 34.62 2.84
N GLN A 294 15.65 35.54 3.21
CA GLN A 294 16.03 36.70 2.39
C GLN A 294 17.11 36.36 1.35
N ASP A 295 17.67 35.13 1.36
CA ASP A 295 18.68 34.74 0.38
C ASP A 295 18.13 34.73 -1.05
N LYS A 296 18.74 35.53 -1.93
CA LYS A 296 18.29 35.75 -3.32
C LYS A 296 18.38 34.50 -4.20
N ARG A 297 19.06 33.44 -3.75
CA ARG A 297 19.14 32.16 -4.48
C ARG A 297 17.84 31.36 -4.38
N LEU A 298 17.01 31.64 -3.37
CA LEU A 298 15.76 30.92 -3.14
C LEU A 298 14.67 31.42 -4.09
N PRO A 299 13.87 30.51 -4.69
CA PRO A 299 12.56 30.84 -5.20
C PRO A 299 11.66 31.46 -4.11
N PHE A 300 10.54 32.04 -4.53
CA PHE A 300 9.55 32.58 -3.59
C PHE A 300 9.13 31.51 -2.56
N THR A 301 9.28 31.85 -1.27
CA THR A 301 9.03 30.92 -0.16
C THR A 301 8.07 31.57 0.85
N PRO A 302 6.87 31.00 1.07
CA PRO A 302 5.95 31.46 2.11
C PRO A 302 6.60 31.38 3.49
N ALA A 303 6.23 32.29 4.41
CA ALA A 303 6.74 32.24 5.77
C ALA A 303 6.30 30.94 6.47
N PRO A 304 7.12 30.37 7.37
CA PRO A 304 6.71 29.31 8.29
C PRO A 304 5.93 29.87 9.49
N ASP A 305 5.21 29.03 10.23
CA ASP A 305 4.66 29.41 11.54
C ASP A 305 5.78 29.42 12.61
N LEU A 306 6.42 30.59 12.75
CA LEU A 306 7.51 30.79 13.71
C LEU A 306 7.06 30.64 15.17
N ASP A 307 5.77 30.83 15.49
CA ASP A 307 5.27 30.62 16.85
C ASP A 307 5.26 29.14 17.20
N GLN A 308 4.78 28.31 16.28
CA GLN A 308 4.80 26.87 16.44
C GLN A 308 6.25 26.34 16.51
N MET A 309 7.09 26.73 15.56
CA MET A 309 8.50 26.34 15.53
C MET A 309 9.24 26.76 16.80
N TRP A 310 8.98 27.96 17.31
CA TRP A 310 9.54 28.43 18.58
C TRP A 310 9.10 27.59 19.77
N GLY A 311 7.83 27.18 19.82
CA GLY A 311 7.31 26.28 20.83
C GLY A 311 8.10 24.97 20.86
N TYR A 312 8.29 24.33 19.70
CA TYR A 312 9.14 23.15 19.60
C TYR A 312 10.59 23.47 20.00
N TYR A 313 11.15 24.58 19.54
CA TYR A 313 12.51 24.99 19.91
C TYR A 313 12.69 25.31 21.40
N LYS A 314 11.65 25.65 22.16
CA LYS A 314 11.79 25.89 23.62
C LYS A 314 11.54 24.65 24.48
N TYR A 315 10.70 23.73 24.03
CA TYR A 315 10.32 22.54 24.81
C TYR A 315 10.80 21.20 24.24
N GLY A 316 11.39 21.19 23.04
CA GLY A 316 11.95 20.02 22.36
C GLY A 316 13.33 19.59 22.88
N GLY A 317 14.13 18.93 22.04
CA GLY A 317 15.42 18.32 22.38
C GLY A 317 16.60 18.79 21.52
N MET A 318 17.45 17.84 21.10
CA MET A 318 18.69 18.12 20.35
C MET A 318 18.44 18.47 18.88
N ASP A 319 17.34 17.99 18.29
CA ASP A 319 17.07 18.18 16.86
C ASP A 319 16.74 19.65 16.54
N GLU A 320 16.03 20.33 17.44
CA GLU A 320 15.69 21.75 17.29
C GLU A 320 16.91 22.66 17.40
N GLN A 321 17.83 22.31 18.30
CA GLN A 321 19.12 23.01 18.42
C GLN A 321 19.94 22.81 17.15
N ALA A 322 20.05 21.55 16.68
CA ALA A 322 20.78 21.23 15.46
C ALA A 322 20.22 21.98 14.24
N LEU A 323 18.90 22.11 14.13
CA LEU A 323 18.26 22.83 13.04
C LEU A 323 18.62 24.33 13.05
N LEU A 324 18.60 24.99 14.21
CA LEU A 324 19.00 26.39 14.35
C LEU A 324 20.50 26.58 14.08
N ASP A 325 21.34 25.73 14.65
CA ASP A 325 22.78 25.74 14.48
C ASP A 325 23.18 25.60 13.01
N GLN A 326 22.53 24.69 12.27
CA GLN A 326 22.77 24.54 10.82
C GLN A 326 22.32 25.77 10.02
N ALA A 327 21.25 26.46 10.41
CA ALA A 327 20.86 27.73 9.79
C ALA A 327 21.92 28.82 10.03
N CYS A 328 22.44 28.94 11.26
CA CYS A 328 23.53 29.84 11.59
C CYS A 328 24.81 29.51 10.83
N GLU A 329 25.15 28.22 10.66
CA GLU A 329 26.30 27.79 9.85
C GLU A 329 26.20 28.29 8.41
N VAL A 330 25.02 28.14 7.80
CA VAL A 330 24.77 28.59 6.42
C VAL A 330 24.88 30.11 6.31
N LEU A 331 24.25 30.85 7.22
CA LEU A 331 24.29 32.33 7.23
C LEU A 331 25.70 32.87 7.45
N GLY A 332 26.44 32.26 8.37
CA GLY A 332 27.84 32.61 8.66
C GLY A 332 28.83 32.12 7.61
N LYS A 333 28.36 31.36 6.62
CA LYS A 333 29.18 30.75 5.54
C LYS A 333 30.28 29.84 6.09
N PHE A 334 29.99 29.13 7.18
CA PHE A 334 30.92 28.17 7.78
C PHE A 334 31.01 26.89 6.92
N PRO A 335 32.19 26.26 6.84
CA PRO A 335 32.37 25.01 6.12
C PRO A 335 31.48 23.89 6.70
N CYS A 336 31.08 22.94 5.86
CA CYS A 336 30.34 21.77 6.32
C CYS A 336 31.24 20.90 7.21
N ARG A 337 30.80 20.64 8.44
CA ARG A 337 31.56 19.85 9.43
C ARG A 337 31.60 18.36 9.11
N LEU A 338 30.60 17.87 8.37
CA LEU A 338 30.52 16.50 7.89
C LEU A 338 30.92 16.44 6.42
N ASP A 339 31.41 15.29 5.99
CA ASP A 339 31.53 15.00 4.56
C ASP A 339 30.16 15.19 3.87
N PRO A 340 30.10 15.81 2.68
CA PRO A 340 28.84 16.06 1.99
C PRO A 340 27.98 14.80 1.75
N ALA A 341 28.57 13.63 1.51
CA ALA A 341 27.82 12.39 1.31
C ALA A 341 27.20 11.92 2.63
N ASP A 342 27.97 11.95 3.73
CA ASP A 342 27.48 11.61 5.07
C ASP A 342 26.41 12.59 5.56
N TRP A 343 26.56 13.87 5.24
CA TRP A 343 25.57 14.89 5.54
C TRP A 343 24.25 14.60 4.80
N LYS A 344 24.33 14.36 3.47
CA LYS A 344 23.15 14.04 2.64
C LYS A 344 22.46 12.75 3.06
N ALA A 345 23.21 11.72 3.44
CA ALA A 345 22.65 10.45 3.91
C ALA A 345 21.77 10.63 5.17
N LYS A 346 22.11 11.60 6.03
CA LYS A 346 21.35 11.93 7.25
C LYS A 346 20.18 12.88 6.99
N THR A 347 20.20 13.64 5.89
CA THR A 347 19.14 14.59 5.50
C THR A 347 17.79 13.92 5.34
N TYR A 348 17.71 12.79 4.61
CA TYR A 348 16.44 12.11 4.34
C TYR A 348 15.77 11.62 5.63
N THR A 349 16.55 11.02 6.54
CA THR A 349 16.06 10.52 7.83
C THR A 349 15.47 11.64 8.68
N LEU A 350 16.14 12.81 8.76
CA LEU A 350 15.64 13.95 9.52
C LEU A 350 14.36 14.53 8.90
N THR A 351 14.33 14.74 7.58
CA THR A 351 13.12 15.22 6.89
C THR A 351 11.94 14.28 7.16
N LYS A 352 12.14 12.96 7.03
CA LYS A 352 11.09 11.97 7.28
C LYS A 352 10.62 11.95 8.72
N LYS A 353 11.54 12.09 9.68
CA LYS A 353 11.19 12.20 11.10
C LYS A 353 10.27 13.40 11.35
N LEU A 354 10.66 14.58 10.88
CA LEU A 354 9.86 15.81 11.04
C LEU A 354 8.48 15.67 10.36
N GLU A 355 8.42 15.04 9.19
CA GLU A 355 7.14 14.76 8.53
C GLU A 355 6.22 13.83 9.34
N MET A 356 6.76 12.77 9.95
CA MET A 356 5.98 11.83 10.78
C MET A 356 5.46 12.49 12.05
N GLU A 357 6.20 13.45 12.60
CA GLU A 357 5.82 14.21 13.79
C GLU A 357 4.86 15.38 13.48
N SER A 358 4.41 15.54 12.22
CA SER A 358 3.59 16.68 11.78
C SER A 358 4.26 18.04 12.02
N ARG A 359 5.57 18.10 11.75
CA ARG A 359 6.43 19.28 11.87
C ARG A 359 6.85 19.78 10.50
N GLU A 360 5.85 20.08 9.67
CA GLU A 360 6.07 20.38 8.26
C GLU A 360 6.86 21.68 8.03
N ASP A 361 6.71 22.70 8.90
CA ASP A 361 7.46 23.95 8.77
C ASP A 361 8.94 23.78 9.14
N GLU A 362 9.30 23.00 10.16
CA GLU A 362 10.69 22.63 10.40
C GLU A 362 11.28 21.81 9.26
N ALA A 363 10.52 20.87 8.69
CA ALA A 363 10.96 20.11 7.52
C ALA A 363 11.23 21.03 6.32
N ARG A 364 10.39 22.06 6.11
CA ARG A 364 10.60 23.08 5.07
C ARG A 364 11.84 23.90 5.33
N MET A 365 12.05 24.35 6.56
CA MET A 365 13.22 25.16 6.90
C MET A 365 14.51 24.34 6.81
N TRP A 366 14.47 23.06 7.17
CA TRP A 366 15.55 22.12 6.93
C TRP A 366 15.85 21.98 5.43
N SER A 367 14.82 21.84 4.59
CA SER A 367 14.99 21.81 3.14
C SER A 367 15.59 23.11 2.58
N ILE A 368 15.24 24.28 3.12
CA ILE A 368 15.89 25.55 2.77
C ILE A 368 17.38 25.54 3.13
N ILE A 369 17.75 25.06 4.31
CA ILE A 369 19.17 24.90 4.71
C ILE A 369 19.89 23.99 3.71
N CYS A 370 19.26 22.87 3.33
CA CYS A 370 19.79 21.95 2.32
C CYS A 370 20.05 22.66 1.00
N ILE A 371 19.09 23.44 0.49
CA ILE A 371 19.22 24.17 -0.78
C ILE A 371 20.36 25.19 -0.73
N LEU A 372 20.50 25.92 0.38
CA LEU A 372 21.51 26.96 0.50
C LEU A 372 22.93 26.40 0.64
N ARG A 373 23.05 25.19 1.18
CA ARG A 373 24.33 24.47 1.34
C ARG A 373 24.68 23.63 0.11
N PHE A 374 23.69 22.93 -0.44
CA PHE A 374 23.79 22.02 -1.58
C PHE A 374 22.64 22.31 -2.56
N PRO A 375 22.81 23.27 -3.49
CA PRO A 375 21.77 23.68 -4.44
C PRO A 375 21.60 22.66 -5.58
N ASP A 376 21.24 21.42 -5.25
CA ASP A 376 20.98 20.35 -6.21
C ASP A 376 19.48 20.18 -6.48
N ALA A 377 19.16 19.37 -7.49
CA ALA A 377 17.80 19.15 -7.93
C ALA A 377 16.94 18.48 -6.84
N ASP A 378 17.48 17.57 -6.04
CA ASP A 378 16.70 16.87 -5.02
C ASP A 378 16.28 17.81 -3.88
N ALA A 379 17.15 18.72 -3.47
CA ALA A 379 16.82 19.74 -2.47
C ALA A 379 15.65 20.64 -2.93
N TYR A 380 15.69 21.12 -4.18
CA TYR A 380 14.59 21.91 -4.74
C TYR A 380 13.28 21.11 -4.86
N TYR A 381 13.35 19.87 -5.35
CA TYR A 381 12.20 18.98 -5.44
C TYR A 381 11.54 18.74 -4.08
N ASN A 382 12.33 18.40 -3.06
CA ASN A 382 11.84 18.12 -1.72
C ASN A 382 11.10 19.33 -1.11
N GLN A 383 11.61 20.56 -1.33
CA GLN A 383 10.90 21.76 -0.90
C GLN A 383 9.56 21.95 -1.60
N GLY A 384 9.50 21.66 -2.91
CA GLY A 384 8.25 21.64 -3.67
C GLY A 384 7.22 20.66 -3.10
N VAL A 385 7.66 19.44 -2.75
CA VAL A 385 6.81 18.39 -2.16
C VAL A 385 6.20 18.85 -0.84
N LEU A 386 7.02 19.39 0.06
CA LEU A 386 6.56 19.86 1.38
C LEU A 386 5.53 21.01 1.25
N LEU A 387 5.77 21.96 0.34
CA LEU A 387 4.83 23.06 0.07
C LEU A 387 3.49 22.56 -0.49
N ASN A 388 3.54 21.60 -1.42
CA ASN A 388 2.34 21.03 -2.02
C ASN A 388 1.55 20.20 -0.98
N LYS A 389 2.24 19.48 -0.10
CA LYS A 389 1.63 18.73 1.01
C LYS A 389 0.89 19.65 1.98
N LEU A 390 1.46 20.80 2.35
CA LEU A 390 0.77 21.80 3.18
C LEU A 390 -0.47 22.37 2.48
N CYS A 391 -0.34 22.69 1.18
CA CYS A 391 -1.47 23.11 0.36
C CYS A 391 -2.60 22.07 0.38
N ASP A 392 -2.28 20.80 0.11
CA ASP A 392 -3.26 19.71 0.09
C ASP A 392 -3.89 19.49 1.48
N LYS A 393 -3.09 19.51 2.56
CA LYS A 393 -3.58 19.38 3.96
C LYS A 393 -4.63 20.44 4.30
N VAL A 394 -4.40 21.70 3.91
CA VAL A 394 -5.35 22.80 4.14
C VAL A 394 -6.56 22.68 3.22
N LYS A 395 -6.35 22.39 1.93
CA LYS A 395 -7.40 22.28 0.92
C LYS A 395 -8.44 21.21 1.28
N PHE A 396 -7.98 20.08 1.81
CA PHE A 396 -8.84 18.95 2.19
C PHE A 396 -9.20 18.93 3.69
N GLY A 397 -8.75 19.91 4.47
CA GLY A 397 -9.02 20.01 5.90
C GLY A 397 -10.44 20.46 6.28
N GLY A 398 -11.28 20.83 5.30
CA GLY A 398 -12.68 21.20 5.50
C GLY A 398 -12.94 22.60 6.04
N ALA A 399 -11.90 23.32 6.47
CA ALA A 399 -12.02 24.70 6.93
C ALA A 399 -12.24 25.69 5.75
N LEU A 400 -13.00 26.76 5.97
CA LEU A 400 -13.18 27.83 4.97
C LEU A 400 -12.03 28.85 4.98
N GLN A 401 -11.36 28.98 6.12
CA GLN A 401 -10.25 29.91 6.34
C GLN A 401 -9.13 29.23 7.10
N VAL A 402 -7.91 29.72 6.90
CA VAL A 402 -6.70 29.23 7.56
C VAL A 402 -5.82 30.41 7.97
N LYS A 403 -5.05 30.25 9.04
CA LYS A 403 -4.02 31.22 9.43
C LYS A 403 -2.90 31.17 8.40
N LEU A 404 -2.62 32.29 7.75
CA LEU A 404 -1.44 32.47 6.90
C LEU A 404 -0.29 32.99 7.75
N PRO A 405 0.81 32.22 7.91
CA PRO A 405 1.97 32.67 8.66
C PRO A 405 2.67 33.86 7.99
N ALA A 406 3.35 34.65 8.80
CA ALA A 406 4.18 35.78 8.37
C ALA A 406 5.46 35.85 9.20
N LEU A 407 6.53 36.40 8.62
CA LEU A 407 7.81 36.60 9.34
C LEU A 407 7.73 37.68 10.42
N ASP A 408 6.70 38.52 10.36
CA ASP A 408 6.28 39.41 11.42
C ASP A 408 4.94 38.88 11.94
N ALA A 409 4.90 38.45 13.20
CA ALA A 409 3.71 37.87 13.81
C ALA A 409 2.50 38.83 13.76
N ALA A 410 2.74 40.15 13.77
CA ALA A 410 1.67 41.15 13.63
C ALA A 410 1.00 41.15 12.25
N GLN A 411 1.65 40.56 11.24
CA GLN A 411 1.15 40.46 9.86
C GLN A 411 0.47 39.12 9.57
N ALA A 412 0.55 38.15 10.49
CA ALA A 412 -0.16 36.88 10.36
C ALA A 412 -1.67 37.12 10.42
N LYS A 413 -2.43 36.50 9.51
CA LYS A 413 -3.86 36.76 9.38
C LYS A 413 -4.62 35.53 8.90
N MET A 414 -5.91 35.48 9.23
CA MET A 414 -6.82 34.51 8.62
C MET A 414 -7.06 34.89 7.16
N VAL A 415 -6.92 33.92 6.26
CA VAL A 415 -7.19 34.07 4.84
C VAL A 415 -8.13 32.97 4.36
N PRO A 416 -8.88 33.19 3.27
CA PRO A 416 -9.58 32.10 2.60
C PRO A 416 -8.62 30.97 2.20
N VAL A 417 -9.06 29.72 2.31
CA VAL A 417 -8.25 28.55 1.93
C VAL A 417 -7.72 28.64 0.50
N GLU A 418 -8.51 29.17 -0.43
CA GLU A 418 -8.10 29.38 -1.82
C GLU A 418 -6.87 30.31 -1.94
N GLN A 419 -6.84 31.40 -1.15
CA GLN A 419 -5.71 32.32 -1.13
C GLN A 419 -4.44 31.65 -0.60
N TYR A 420 -4.56 30.85 0.46
CA TYR A 420 -3.45 30.05 0.99
C TYR A 420 -2.95 29.06 -0.06
N CYS A 421 -3.85 28.26 -0.65
CA CYS A 421 -3.50 27.25 -1.64
C CYS A 421 -2.83 27.86 -2.87
N SER A 422 -3.34 28.99 -3.37
CA SER A 422 -2.73 29.73 -4.48
C SER A 422 -1.29 30.15 -4.18
N LEU A 423 -1.04 30.67 -2.97
CA LEU A 423 0.29 31.09 -2.56
C LEU A 423 1.28 29.92 -2.46
N PHE A 424 0.87 28.83 -1.78
CA PHE A 424 1.72 27.66 -1.53
C PHE A 424 1.94 26.82 -2.79
N SER A 425 0.92 26.65 -3.63
CA SER A 425 1.07 25.98 -4.94
C SER A 425 2.01 26.78 -5.85
N ARG A 426 1.87 28.11 -5.94
CA ARG A 426 2.80 28.96 -6.70
C ARG A 426 4.25 28.82 -6.23
N ALA A 427 4.46 28.76 -4.92
CA ALA A 427 5.78 28.51 -4.35
C ALA A 427 6.30 27.12 -4.75
N GLY A 428 5.51 26.06 -4.54
CA GLY A 428 5.87 24.68 -4.89
C GLY A 428 6.22 24.51 -6.38
N VAL A 429 5.40 25.08 -7.27
CA VAL A 429 5.65 25.13 -8.72
C VAL A 429 6.99 25.78 -9.04
N SER A 430 7.33 26.89 -8.38
CA SER A 430 8.62 27.58 -8.60
C SER A 430 9.82 26.71 -8.21
N TYR A 431 9.68 25.93 -7.13
CA TYR A 431 10.68 24.99 -6.65
C TYR A 431 10.84 23.81 -7.61
N TYR A 432 9.76 23.19 -8.08
CA TYR A 432 9.85 22.12 -9.09
C TYR A 432 10.48 22.60 -10.40
N ARG A 433 10.15 23.81 -10.87
CA ARG A 433 10.78 24.40 -12.06
C ARG A 433 12.28 24.64 -11.85
N LYS A 434 12.67 25.09 -10.66
CA LYS A 434 14.09 25.25 -10.31
C LYS A 434 14.81 23.90 -10.28
N SER A 435 14.16 22.88 -9.75
CA SER A 435 14.56 21.47 -9.80
C SER A 435 14.90 21.02 -11.21
N LEU A 436 13.94 21.16 -12.14
CA LEU A 436 14.07 20.76 -13.54
C LEU A 436 15.09 21.61 -14.31
N LYS A 437 15.34 22.85 -13.88
CA LYS A 437 16.42 23.66 -14.43
C LYS A 437 17.79 23.14 -14.01
N THR A 438 17.90 22.53 -12.82
CA THR A 438 19.14 21.95 -12.31
C THR A 438 19.37 20.53 -12.87
N ASP A 439 18.33 19.70 -12.89
CA ASP A 439 18.32 18.38 -13.51
C ASP A 439 17.06 18.19 -14.39
N PRO A 440 17.18 18.37 -15.72
CA PRO A 440 16.07 18.18 -16.64
C PRO A 440 15.58 16.72 -16.76
N LYS A 441 16.30 15.73 -16.19
CA LYS A 441 15.89 14.32 -16.18
C LYS A 441 15.19 13.91 -14.89
N GLN A 442 14.96 14.83 -13.95
CA GLN A 442 14.35 14.54 -12.66
C GLN A 442 12.84 14.23 -12.80
N ARG A 443 12.52 12.98 -13.10
CA ARG A 443 11.16 12.47 -13.31
C ARG A 443 10.16 12.84 -12.18
N PRO A 444 10.49 12.68 -10.87
CA PRO A 444 9.56 13.04 -9.81
C PRO A 444 9.13 14.52 -9.84
N ALA A 445 10.02 15.42 -10.28
CA ALA A 445 9.70 16.85 -10.35
C ALA A 445 8.69 17.15 -11.47
N TYR A 446 8.77 16.50 -12.64
CA TYR A 446 7.73 16.61 -13.67
C TYR A 446 6.37 16.13 -13.18
N ILE A 447 6.32 14.94 -12.57
CA ILE A 447 5.09 14.33 -12.07
C ILE A 447 4.39 15.25 -11.08
N ASN A 448 5.13 15.74 -10.07
CA ASN A 448 4.54 16.57 -9.03
C ASN A 448 4.23 18.00 -9.49
N LEU A 449 5.02 18.57 -10.41
CA LEU A 449 4.74 19.86 -11.01
C LEU A 449 3.43 19.82 -11.81
N ILE A 450 3.31 18.87 -12.74
CA ILE A 450 2.11 18.70 -13.57
C ILE A 450 0.90 18.44 -12.67
N GLY A 451 1.02 17.52 -11.71
CA GLY A 451 -0.08 17.24 -10.78
C GLY A 451 -0.49 18.47 -9.95
N SER A 452 0.45 19.35 -9.56
CA SER A 452 0.12 20.59 -8.85
C SER A 452 -0.62 21.59 -9.75
N LEU A 453 -0.25 21.69 -11.04
CA LEU A 453 -0.93 22.54 -12.02
C LEU A 453 -2.35 22.02 -12.31
N GLU A 454 -2.51 20.73 -12.55
CA GLU A 454 -3.82 20.09 -12.84
C GLU A 454 -4.79 20.24 -11.65
N ARG A 455 -4.30 20.13 -10.40
CA ARG A 455 -5.15 20.26 -9.20
C ARG A 455 -5.53 21.69 -8.85
N ASN A 456 -4.71 22.68 -9.19
CA ASN A 456 -4.89 24.06 -8.75
C ASN A 456 -5.32 25.02 -9.87
N GLU A 457 -5.28 24.57 -11.13
CA GLU A 457 -5.73 25.30 -12.32
C GLU A 457 -5.31 26.79 -12.35
N PRO A 458 -4.03 27.16 -12.13
CA PRO A 458 -3.61 28.55 -12.30
C PRO A 458 -3.86 29.03 -13.74
N ALA A 459 -3.82 30.34 -13.97
CA ALA A 459 -3.98 30.88 -15.32
C ALA A 459 -3.01 30.19 -16.31
N ASN A 460 -3.54 29.78 -17.47
CA ASN A 460 -2.81 29.08 -18.54
C ASN A 460 -2.24 27.68 -18.15
N TRP A 461 -2.70 27.06 -17.07
CA TRP A 461 -2.20 25.76 -16.61
C TRP A 461 -2.22 24.66 -17.67
N TYR A 462 -3.27 24.61 -18.50
CA TYR A 462 -3.44 23.53 -19.48
C TYR A 462 -2.32 23.53 -20.52
N ASN A 463 -2.01 24.70 -21.08
CA ASN A 463 -0.91 24.86 -22.02
C ASN A 463 0.44 24.61 -21.34
N ASP A 464 0.61 25.10 -20.11
CA ASP A 464 1.82 24.90 -19.32
C ASP A 464 2.11 23.41 -19.04
N VAL A 465 1.08 22.62 -18.69
CA VAL A 465 1.18 21.17 -18.53
C VAL A 465 1.64 20.50 -19.84
N HIS A 466 1.09 20.91 -20.97
CA HIS A 466 1.47 20.36 -22.28
C HIS A 466 2.90 20.73 -22.67
N ASP A 467 3.34 21.96 -22.43
CA ASP A 467 4.71 22.41 -22.69
C ASP A 467 5.72 21.67 -21.80
N LEU A 468 5.39 21.47 -20.52
CA LEU A 468 6.18 20.66 -19.61
C LEU A 468 6.25 19.20 -20.06
N ALA A 469 5.14 18.63 -20.51
CA ALA A 469 5.08 17.26 -21.01
C ALA A 469 5.91 17.09 -22.30
N ILE A 470 5.86 18.06 -23.23
CA ILE A 470 6.73 18.08 -24.41
C ILE A 470 8.21 18.11 -24.00
N THR A 471 8.54 18.90 -22.98
CA THR A 471 9.92 18.97 -22.44
C THR A 471 10.32 17.65 -21.78
N ALA A 472 9.43 17.03 -21.02
CA ALA A 472 9.65 15.73 -20.38
C ALA A 472 9.89 14.61 -21.43
N VAL A 473 9.17 14.64 -22.56
CA VAL A 473 9.40 13.73 -23.69
C VAL A 473 10.79 13.91 -24.28
N LYS A 474 11.24 15.17 -24.49
CA LYS A 474 12.60 15.45 -24.98
C LYS A 474 13.71 14.90 -24.05
N HIS A 475 13.41 14.76 -22.76
CA HIS A 475 14.33 14.20 -21.77
C HIS A 475 14.11 12.70 -21.49
N GLY A 476 13.22 12.03 -22.23
CA GLY A 476 12.99 10.59 -22.12
C GLY A 476 12.17 10.16 -20.90
N ILE A 477 11.43 11.08 -20.27
CA ILE A 477 10.60 10.79 -19.08
C ILE A 477 9.34 9.99 -19.45
N TRP A 478 8.70 10.39 -20.56
CA TRP A 478 7.53 9.75 -21.16
C TRP A 478 7.70 9.74 -22.69
N TYR A 479 6.87 8.95 -23.38
CA TYR A 479 6.95 8.84 -24.84
C TYR A 479 6.14 9.88 -25.58
N THR A 480 5.03 10.32 -24.99
CA THR A 480 4.16 11.30 -25.61
C THR A 480 3.76 12.34 -24.57
N LYS A 481 3.42 13.54 -25.03
CA LYS A 481 2.89 14.58 -24.13
C LYS A 481 1.55 14.20 -23.50
N TRP A 482 0.86 13.21 -24.07
CA TRP A 482 -0.48 12.78 -23.65
C TRP A 482 -0.45 11.69 -22.59
N GLN A 483 0.57 10.83 -22.54
CA GLN A 483 0.66 9.73 -21.57
C GLN A 483 1.62 10.11 -20.45
N ARG A 484 1.08 10.51 -19.30
CA ARG A 484 1.88 11.12 -18.19
C ARG A 484 1.67 10.44 -16.83
N PRO A 485 1.61 9.10 -16.73
CA PRO A 485 1.38 8.47 -15.44
C PRO A 485 2.61 8.65 -14.53
N PRO A 486 2.41 8.79 -13.20
CA PRO A 486 3.48 8.74 -12.22
C PRO A 486 4.32 7.46 -12.32
N HIS A 487 3.66 6.29 -12.42
CA HIS A 487 4.29 5.02 -12.69
C HIS A 487 4.17 4.69 -14.19
N PHE A 488 5.27 4.51 -14.88
CA PHE A 488 5.29 4.25 -16.33
C PHE A 488 6.11 3.01 -16.58
N VAL A 489 5.70 2.15 -17.50
CA VAL A 489 6.43 0.95 -17.89
C VAL A 489 6.78 1.11 -19.37
N PRO A 490 8.04 1.47 -19.70
CA PRO A 490 8.48 1.80 -21.05
C PRO A 490 8.26 0.66 -22.06
N SER A 491 8.29 -0.60 -21.63
CA SER A 491 8.12 -1.75 -22.52
C SER A 491 6.68 -1.95 -23.04
N LEU A 492 5.68 -1.33 -22.41
CA LEU A 492 4.28 -1.54 -22.77
C LEU A 492 3.85 -0.70 -23.98
N PRO A 493 2.93 -1.19 -24.83
CA PRO A 493 2.38 -0.43 -25.93
C PRO A 493 1.58 0.78 -25.46
N ALA A 494 1.82 1.91 -26.12
CA ALA A 494 1.16 3.18 -25.86
C ALA A 494 0.01 3.38 -26.87
N LYS A 495 -1.21 2.99 -26.49
CA LYS A 495 -2.41 3.15 -27.34
C LYS A 495 -3.56 3.79 -26.55
N PRO A 496 -4.09 4.95 -26.98
CA PRO A 496 -5.17 5.62 -26.25
C PRO A 496 -6.45 4.78 -26.13
N PHE A 497 -6.94 4.23 -27.25
CA PHE A 497 -8.13 3.38 -27.32
C PHE A 497 -7.78 1.99 -27.83
N HIS A 498 -8.39 0.96 -27.24
CA HIS A 498 -8.25 -0.43 -27.69
C HIS A 498 -9.57 -0.96 -28.26
N ASP A 499 -9.51 -1.99 -29.11
CA ASP A 499 -10.72 -2.68 -29.55
C ASP A 499 -11.19 -3.58 -28.40
N SER A 500 -12.41 -3.38 -27.91
CA SER A 500 -12.95 -4.14 -26.78
C SER A 500 -13.01 -5.64 -27.07
N LYS A 501 -13.10 -6.04 -28.35
CA LYS A 501 -13.17 -7.45 -28.76
C LYS A 501 -11.90 -8.24 -28.49
N ASP A 502 -10.77 -7.53 -28.33
CA ASP A 502 -9.46 -8.12 -28.03
C ASP A 502 -9.37 -8.66 -26.59
N PHE A 503 -10.32 -8.27 -25.72
CA PHE A 503 -10.25 -8.57 -24.29
C PHE A 503 -11.34 -9.56 -23.84
N PRO A 504 -10.96 -10.70 -23.25
CA PRO A 504 -11.92 -11.66 -22.70
C PRO A 504 -12.86 -11.05 -21.65
N LEU A 505 -12.39 -10.12 -20.81
CA LEU A 505 -13.24 -9.46 -19.83
C LEU A 505 -14.36 -8.66 -20.49
N SER A 506 -14.08 -7.96 -21.60
CA SER A 506 -15.06 -7.13 -22.28
C SER A 506 -16.16 -8.00 -22.88
N ARG A 507 -15.79 -9.12 -23.51
CA ARG A 507 -16.77 -10.11 -23.99
C ARG A 507 -17.66 -10.63 -22.87
N ALA A 508 -17.08 -11.03 -21.74
CA ALA A 508 -17.84 -11.54 -20.60
C ALA A 508 -18.80 -10.49 -20.03
N LEU A 509 -18.37 -9.23 -19.96
CA LEU A 509 -19.19 -8.11 -19.51
C LEU A 509 -20.34 -7.81 -20.48
N GLU A 510 -20.08 -7.78 -21.79
CA GLU A 510 -21.12 -7.57 -22.81
C GLU A 510 -22.14 -8.73 -22.85
N GLU A 511 -21.69 -9.98 -22.79
CA GLU A 511 -22.56 -11.17 -22.80
C GLU A 511 -23.48 -11.24 -21.57
N ASN A 512 -23.03 -10.72 -20.43
CA ASN A 512 -23.80 -10.69 -19.18
C ASN A 512 -24.43 -9.32 -18.87
N TYR A 513 -24.42 -8.39 -19.83
CA TYR A 513 -24.90 -7.02 -19.65
C TYR A 513 -26.29 -6.94 -19.03
N SER A 514 -27.24 -7.75 -19.53
CA SER A 514 -28.63 -7.73 -19.06
C SER A 514 -28.74 -8.07 -17.57
N ILE A 515 -27.92 -9.00 -17.08
CA ILE A 515 -27.87 -9.40 -15.67
C ILE A 515 -27.29 -8.25 -14.82
N ILE A 516 -26.15 -7.71 -15.26
CA ILE A 516 -25.45 -6.62 -14.54
C ILE A 516 -26.35 -5.37 -14.45
N LYS A 517 -27.04 -5.04 -15.55
CA LYS A 517 -28.00 -3.93 -15.58
C LYS A 517 -29.18 -4.17 -14.65
N ALA A 518 -29.74 -5.39 -14.65
CA ALA A 518 -30.88 -5.71 -13.79
C ALA A 518 -30.53 -5.59 -12.30
N GLU A 519 -29.35 -6.06 -11.87
CA GLU A 519 -28.90 -5.90 -10.48
C GLU A 519 -28.70 -4.42 -10.11
N PHE A 520 -28.14 -3.63 -11.03
CA PHE A 520 -27.99 -2.18 -10.81
C PHE A 520 -29.33 -1.45 -10.72
N GLU A 521 -30.29 -1.77 -11.59
CA GLU A 521 -31.61 -1.16 -11.54
C GLU A 521 -32.37 -1.56 -10.26
N ALA A 522 -32.29 -2.82 -9.84
CA ALA A 522 -32.87 -3.30 -8.59
C ALA A 522 -32.25 -2.62 -7.37
N TYR A 523 -30.92 -2.43 -7.36
CA TYR A 523 -30.24 -1.68 -6.32
C TYR A 523 -30.72 -0.23 -6.26
N MET A 524 -30.82 0.46 -7.40
CA MET A 524 -31.29 1.84 -7.45
C MET A 524 -32.76 1.98 -7.03
N GLU A 525 -33.62 1.02 -7.38
CA GLU A 525 -35.01 0.96 -6.93
C GLU A 525 -35.11 0.79 -5.40
N LYS A 526 -34.29 -0.11 -4.84
CA LYS A 526 -34.19 -0.29 -3.38
C LYS A 526 -33.75 1.00 -2.68
N LEU A 527 -32.78 1.72 -3.25
CA LEU A 527 -32.36 3.02 -2.74
C LEU A 527 -33.47 4.07 -2.80
N ALA A 528 -34.27 4.09 -3.87
CA ALA A 528 -35.36 5.05 -4.05
C ALA A 528 -36.56 4.77 -3.11
N ASN A 529 -36.79 3.50 -2.78
CA ASN A 529 -37.91 3.06 -1.93
C ASN A 529 -37.58 3.04 -0.42
N ARG A 530 -36.38 3.51 -0.03
CA ARG A 530 -35.97 3.57 1.37
C ARG A 530 -36.90 4.53 2.14
N LYS A 531 -37.53 4.04 3.22
CA LYS A 531 -38.30 4.87 4.18
C LYS A 531 -37.44 5.16 5.41
N ASP A 532 -37.56 6.37 5.95
CA ASP A 532 -36.61 6.91 6.93
C ASP A 532 -36.61 6.19 8.31
N TRP A 533 -35.40 6.14 8.88
CA TRP A 533 -34.91 5.94 10.26
C TRP A 533 -35.21 4.66 11.08
N ASP A 534 -36.33 3.95 10.93
CA ASP A 534 -36.61 2.76 11.79
C ASP A 534 -36.38 1.40 11.10
N ASP A 535 -35.84 1.40 9.87
CA ASP A 535 -35.66 0.16 9.13
C ASP A 535 -34.29 -0.48 9.36
N SER A 536 -34.28 -1.80 9.53
CA SER A 536 -33.10 -2.66 9.63
C SER A 536 -32.28 -2.75 8.33
N ASP A 537 -32.62 -1.92 7.33
CA ASP A 537 -32.03 -1.92 6.00
C ASP A 537 -30.60 -1.35 6.00
N LYS A 538 -29.62 -2.26 6.05
CA LYS A 538 -28.18 -1.96 6.00
C LYS A 538 -27.66 -1.69 4.58
N THR A 539 -28.52 -1.51 3.57
CA THR A 539 -28.07 -1.26 2.19
C THR A 539 -27.24 0.02 2.13
N PRO A 540 -25.98 -0.03 1.67
CA PRO A 540 -25.15 1.17 1.55
C PRO A 540 -25.73 2.12 0.50
N GLY A 541 -25.39 3.41 0.57
CA GLY A 541 -25.92 4.44 -0.33
C GLY A 541 -25.09 4.62 -1.61
N LEU A 542 -25.47 5.60 -2.43
CA LEU A 542 -24.65 6.06 -3.55
C LEU A 542 -23.66 7.12 -3.04
N GLY A 543 -22.38 6.76 -2.88
CA GLY A 543 -21.35 7.65 -2.33
C GLY A 543 -20.84 8.67 -3.36
N ASP A 544 -20.57 9.90 -2.97
CA ASP A 544 -19.81 10.82 -3.83
C ASP A 544 -18.36 10.33 -3.96
N VAL A 545 -17.82 10.39 -5.18
CA VAL A 545 -16.43 9.99 -5.44
C VAL A 545 -15.47 10.85 -4.64
N GLY A 546 -14.48 10.20 -4.04
CA GLY A 546 -13.46 10.82 -3.20
C GLY A 546 -13.76 10.87 -1.71
N ASN A 547 -14.97 10.47 -1.29
CA ASN A 547 -15.32 10.36 0.13
C ASN A 547 -14.82 9.06 0.78
N ARG A 548 -14.43 8.05 -0.02
CA ARG A 548 -13.83 6.81 0.50
C ARG A 548 -12.35 7.02 0.88
N PRO A 549 -11.84 6.37 1.95
CA PRO A 549 -10.42 6.40 2.28
C PRO A 549 -9.57 6.01 1.07
N GLY A 550 -8.54 6.79 0.75
CA GLY A 550 -7.65 6.53 -0.40
C GLY A 550 -8.10 7.07 -1.76
N ALA A 551 -9.33 7.58 -1.91
CA ALA A 551 -9.83 8.15 -3.17
C ALA A 551 -9.92 9.68 -3.20
N LEU A 552 -9.40 10.37 -2.18
CA LEU A 552 -9.43 11.84 -2.07
C LEU A 552 -8.97 12.56 -3.35
N HIS A 553 -8.04 11.96 -4.10
CA HIS A 553 -7.57 12.47 -5.37
C HIS A 553 -8.69 12.55 -6.43
N ASP A 554 -9.57 11.55 -6.50
CA ASP A 554 -10.60 11.44 -7.53
C ASP A 554 -11.75 12.43 -7.28
N GLY A 555 -12.07 12.72 -6.02
CA GLY A 555 -13.01 13.79 -5.65
C GLY A 555 -12.55 15.17 -6.15
N GLY A 556 -11.23 15.37 -6.25
CA GLY A 556 -10.59 16.55 -6.80
C GLY A 556 -10.64 16.68 -8.33
N LEU A 557 -11.17 15.70 -9.07
CA LEU A 557 -11.25 15.73 -10.54
C LEU A 557 -12.56 16.33 -11.07
N LYS A 558 -13.60 16.37 -10.25
CA LYS A 558 -14.91 16.91 -10.63
C LYS A 558 -14.88 18.44 -10.70
N LYS A 559 -15.07 19.02 -11.88
CA LYS A 559 -15.12 20.47 -12.11
C LYS A 559 -16.51 21.05 -11.88
N SER A 560 -17.55 20.33 -12.30
CA SER A 560 -18.96 20.68 -12.13
C SER A 560 -19.81 19.41 -12.05
N GLY A 561 -21.09 19.54 -11.66
CA GLY A 561 -22.04 18.44 -11.60
C GLY A 561 -21.82 17.47 -10.43
N LYS A 562 -22.32 16.24 -10.55
CA LYS A 562 -22.28 15.22 -9.51
C LYS A 562 -21.71 13.91 -10.06
N TRP A 563 -20.72 13.38 -9.34
CA TRP A 563 -20.07 12.12 -9.64
C TRP A 563 -20.14 11.22 -8.41
N GLN A 564 -20.82 10.08 -8.56
CA GLN A 564 -21.05 9.11 -7.50
C GLN A 564 -20.59 7.72 -7.92
N GLU A 565 -20.33 6.86 -6.94
CA GLU A 565 -19.86 5.50 -7.15
C GLU A 565 -20.55 4.47 -6.25
N VAL A 566 -20.55 3.22 -6.74
CA VAL A 566 -20.81 2.00 -5.97
C VAL A 566 -19.56 1.12 -6.08
N PRO A 567 -18.72 1.05 -5.04
CA PRO A 567 -17.47 0.31 -5.12
C PRO A 567 -17.68 -1.19 -4.89
N LEU A 568 -17.24 -2.03 -5.83
CA LEU A 568 -17.30 -3.49 -5.70
C LEU A 568 -15.93 -4.07 -5.26
N PHE A 569 -14.86 -3.64 -5.93
CA PHE A 569 -13.49 -4.00 -5.61
C PHE A 569 -12.64 -2.73 -5.60
N THR A 570 -12.06 -2.39 -4.46
CA THR A 570 -11.28 -1.15 -4.26
C THR A 570 -10.42 -1.29 -3.01
N ASN A 571 -9.41 -0.44 -2.83
CA ASN A 571 -8.63 -0.37 -1.58
C ASN A 571 -8.03 -1.73 -1.19
N CYS A 572 -7.54 -2.49 -2.18
CA CYS A 572 -7.00 -3.83 -1.98
C CYS A 572 -8.02 -4.86 -1.44
N THR A 573 -9.32 -4.59 -1.47
CA THR A 573 -10.35 -5.45 -0.87
C THR A 573 -11.63 -5.56 -1.72
N LYS A 574 -12.38 -6.63 -1.48
CA LYS A 574 -13.76 -6.79 -1.94
C LYS A 574 -14.68 -6.06 -0.96
N GLN A 575 -15.52 -5.16 -1.46
CA GLN A 575 -16.45 -4.41 -0.62
C GLN A 575 -17.71 -5.25 -0.37
N HIS A 576 -17.69 -6.03 0.71
CA HIS A 576 -18.78 -6.98 1.03
C HIS A 576 -20.16 -6.32 1.09
N GLU A 577 -20.25 -5.15 1.74
CA GLU A 577 -21.51 -4.40 1.88
C GLU A 577 -22.20 -4.04 0.55
N TYR A 578 -21.41 -3.78 -0.51
CA TYR A 578 -21.94 -3.53 -1.85
C TYR A 578 -22.09 -4.82 -2.63
N THR A 579 -21.06 -5.68 -2.68
CA THR A 579 -21.06 -6.89 -3.52
C THR A 579 -22.17 -7.88 -3.17
N GLU A 580 -22.67 -7.88 -1.92
CA GLU A 580 -23.87 -8.64 -1.53
C GLU A 580 -25.16 -8.19 -2.23
N GLN A 581 -25.23 -6.93 -2.68
CA GLN A 581 -26.35 -6.40 -3.48
C GLN A 581 -26.23 -6.74 -4.97
N PHE A 582 -25.06 -7.22 -5.42
CA PHE A 582 -24.77 -7.56 -6.83
C PHE A 582 -24.17 -8.97 -6.94
N PRO A 583 -24.86 -10.03 -6.47
CA PRO A 583 -24.29 -11.38 -6.37
C PRO A 583 -23.84 -11.96 -7.72
N GLU A 584 -24.62 -11.78 -8.79
CA GLU A 584 -24.26 -12.29 -10.12
C GLU A 584 -23.17 -11.44 -10.78
N THR A 585 -23.24 -10.10 -10.70
CA THR A 585 -22.17 -9.22 -11.18
C THR A 585 -20.86 -9.56 -10.49
N THR A 586 -20.89 -9.77 -9.17
CA THR A 586 -19.73 -10.17 -8.38
C THR A 586 -19.19 -11.52 -8.84
N ARG A 587 -20.06 -12.52 -9.05
CA ARG A 587 -19.67 -13.83 -9.58
C ARG A 587 -19.03 -13.72 -10.96
N ILE A 588 -19.59 -12.92 -11.87
CA ILE A 588 -19.06 -12.67 -13.22
C ILE A 588 -17.67 -12.04 -13.14
N LEU A 589 -17.50 -11.01 -12.32
CA LEU A 589 -16.23 -10.33 -12.12
C LEU A 589 -15.15 -11.28 -11.57
N GLN A 590 -15.47 -12.08 -10.56
CA GLN A 590 -14.52 -13.03 -9.97
C GLN A 590 -14.18 -14.19 -10.91
N THR A 591 -15.13 -14.65 -11.72
CA THR A 591 -14.95 -15.83 -12.59
C THR A 591 -14.30 -15.48 -13.92
N HIS A 592 -14.67 -14.34 -14.51
CA HIS A 592 -14.32 -14.01 -15.90
C HIS A 592 -13.41 -12.78 -16.02
N CYS A 593 -13.25 -11.99 -14.95
CA CYS A 593 -12.48 -10.74 -14.97
C CYS A 593 -11.33 -10.78 -13.95
N ALA A 594 -10.59 -11.90 -13.89
CA ALA A 594 -9.50 -12.11 -12.92
C ALA A 594 -8.40 -11.02 -12.99
N ASP A 595 -8.10 -10.50 -14.18
CA ASP A 595 -7.14 -9.39 -14.34
C ASP A 595 -7.64 -8.07 -13.74
N ALA A 596 -8.96 -7.89 -13.60
CA ALA A 596 -9.55 -6.72 -12.96
C ALA A 596 -9.59 -6.88 -11.43
N THR A 597 -10.11 -8.00 -10.95
CA THR A 597 -10.19 -8.28 -9.50
C THR A 597 -8.80 -8.41 -8.89
N GLY A 598 -7.87 -9.12 -9.54
CA GLY A 598 -6.50 -9.27 -9.07
C GLY A 598 -5.71 -7.94 -9.07
N LEU A 599 -5.91 -7.07 -10.06
CA LEU A 599 -5.36 -5.70 -10.04
C LEU A 599 -5.87 -4.91 -8.83
N ALA A 600 -7.17 -5.01 -8.54
CA ALA A 600 -7.77 -4.32 -7.40
C ALA A 600 -7.19 -4.79 -6.06
N PHE A 601 -7.02 -6.11 -5.86
CA PHE A 601 -6.36 -6.65 -4.67
C PHE A 601 -4.88 -6.25 -4.54
N CYS A 602 -4.19 -6.02 -5.66
CA CYS A 602 -2.82 -5.50 -5.67
C CYS A 602 -2.73 -3.97 -5.50
N GLY A 603 -3.86 -3.29 -5.29
CA GLY A 603 -3.90 -1.83 -5.12
C GLY A 603 -3.56 -1.04 -6.38
N GLY A 604 -3.78 -1.64 -7.56
CA GLY A 604 -3.47 -1.03 -8.85
C GLY A 604 -4.69 -0.47 -9.60
N GLY A 605 -5.90 -0.72 -9.12
CA GLY A 605 -7.13 -0.22 -9.75
C GLY A 605 -8.39 -0.61 -9.00
N ASP A 606 -9.52 -0.23 -9.57
CA ASP A 606 -10.83 -0.41 -8.95
C ASP A 606 -11.83 -1.03 -9.94
N VAL A 607 -12.87 -1.65 -9.39
CA VAL A 607 -14.08 -2.05 -10.11
C VAL A 607 -15.28 -1.42 -9.42
N ILE A 608 -15.94 -0.49 -10.10
CA ILE A 608 -17.00 0.36 -9.53
C ILE A 608 -18.13 0.57 -10.54
N PHE A 609 -19.36 0.74 -10.08
CA PHE A 609 -20.34 1.48 -10.89
C PHE A 609 -20.07 2.97 -10.74
N SER A 610 -19.86 3.66 -11.86
CA SER A 610 -19.59 5.10 -11.93
C SER A 610 -20.79 5.84 -12.51
N VAL A 611 -21.37 6.74 -11.72
CA VAL A 611 -22.62 7.46 -12.01
C VAL A 611 -22.34 8.94 -12.17
N LEU A 612 -22.64 9.49 -13.35
CA LEU A 612 -22.58 10.93 -13.61
C LEU A 612 -23.96 11.52 -13.87
N THR A 613 -24.24 12.67 -13.28
CA THR A 613 -25.42 13.47 -13.62
C THR A 613 -25.14 14.39 -14.82
N PRO A 614 -26.17 14.82 -15.57
CA PRO A 614 -26.06 15.94 -16.50
C PRO A 614 -25.39 17.16 -15.87
N GLY A 615 -24.63 17.92 -16.67
CA GLY A 615 -23.82 19.05 -16.22
C GLY A 615 -22.46 18.68 -15.60
N THR A 616 -22.14 17.39 -15.55
CA THR A 616 -20.86 16.95 -14.99
C THR A 616 -19.73 17.08 -16.00
N ARG A 617 -18.66 17.75 -15.57
CA ARG A 617 -17.38 17.79 -16.29
C ARG A 617 -16.27 17.32 -15.36
N LEU A 618 -15.55 16.30 -15.78
CA LEU A 618 -14.30 15.88 -15.13
C LEU A 618 -13.14 16.63 -15.80
N ARG A 619 -12.13 17.01 -15.01
CA ARG A 619 -10.91 17.67 -15.51
C ARG A 619 -10.14 16.72 -16.44
N PRO A 620 -9.39 17.23 -17.43
CA PRO A 620 -8.35 16.46 -18.09
C PRO A 620 -7.33 15.95 -17.06
N HIS A 621 -7.09 14.65 -17.03
CA HIS A 621 -6.17 14.01 -16.08
C HIS A 621 -5.62 12.69 -16.62
N CYS A 622 -4.54 12.19 -16.02
CA CYS A 622 -3.98 10.88 -16.30
C CYS A 622 -4.15 9.95 -15.10
N GLY A 623 -4.37 8.67 -15.39
CA GLY A 623 -4.34 7.58 -14.44
C GLY A 623 -2.93 7.35 -13.87
N PRO A 624 -2.84 6.57 -12.77
CA PRO A 624 -1.61 6.43 -12.01
C PRO A 624 -0.55 5.54 -12.68
N SER A 625 -0.92 4.72 -13.66
CA SER A 625 -0.05 3.71 -14.27
C SER A 625 -0.49 3.29 -15.66
N ASN A 626 0.44 3.08 -16.60
CA ASN A 626 0.17 2.41 -17.89
C ASN A 626 0.23 0.88 -17.80
N ALA A 627 0.51 0.31 -16.61
CA ALA A 627 0.44 -1.13 -16.37
C ALA A 627 -1.00 -1.66 -16.31
N ARG A 628 -2.00 -0.78 -16.43
CA ARG A 628 -3.42 -1.11 -16.44
C ARG A 628 -4.10 -0.49 -17.65
N LEU A 629 -5.23 -1.07 -18.03
CA LEU A 629 -6.20 -0.50 -18.94
C LEU A 629 -7.53 -0.31 -18.19
N THR A 630 -8.42 0.50 -18.76
CA THR A 630 -9.75 0.77 -18.21
C THR A 630 -10.83 0.35 -19.19
N CYS A 631 -11.74 -0.50 -18.73
CA CYS A 631 -12.93 -0.92 -19.47
C CYS A 631 -14.17 -0.29 -18.85
N HIS A 632 -14.97 0.41 -19.65
CA HIS A 632 -16.29 0.88 -19.27
C HIS A 632 -17.35 0.04 -19.98
N LEU A 633 -18.06 -0.83 -19.27
CA LEU A 633 -19.33 -1.37 -19.76
C LEU A 633 -20.42 -0.33 -19.53
N ALA A 634 -21.07 0.11 -20.59
CA ALA A 634 -22.18 1.04 -20.52
C ALA A 634 -23.44 0.38 -19.96
N ILE A 635 -23.91 0.83 -18.78
CA ILE A 635 -25.10 0.28 -18.13
C ILE A 635 -26.35 1.06 -18.50
N LYS A 636 -26.25 2.41 -18.44
CA LYS A 636 -27.31 3.32 -18.82
C LYS A 636 -26.70 4.60 -19.38
N VAL A 637 -27.03 4.97 -20.60
CA VAL A 637 -26.40 6.09 -21.31
C VAL A 637 -27.47 6.88 -22.05
N PRO A 638 -28.01 7.93 -21.43
CA PRO A 638 -29.17 8.61 -22.00
C PRO A 638 -28.83 9.70 -23.03
N ARG A 639 -27.55 9.95 -23.27
CA ARG A 639 -27.06 10.85 -24.33
C ARG A 639 -25.91 10.22 -25.08
N SER A 640 -25.93 10.37 -26.40
CA SER A 640 -24.81 10.03 -27.27
C SER A 640 -23.68 11.08 -27.21
N CYS A 641 -22.58 10.76 -27.89
CA CYS A 641 -21.46 11.68 -28.09
C CYS A 641 -21.91 13.01 -28.71
N GLN A 642 -22.72 12.96 -29.79
CA GLN A 642 -23.21 14.17 -30.48
C GLN A 642 -24.13 15.01 -29.59
N GLN A 643 -24.80 14.40 -28.61
CA GLN A 643 -25.68 15.08 -27.66
C GLN A 643 -24.94 15.64 -26.43
N GLY A 644 -23.63 15.41 -26.32
CA GLY A 644 -22.79 16.01 -25.30
C GLY A 644 -22.46 15.10 -24.11
N CYS A 645 -22.55 13.78 -24.26
CA CYS A 645 -21.97 12.83 -23.31
C CYS A 645 -20.83 12.03 -23.97
N HIS A 646 -19.58 12.36 -23.62
CA HIS A 646 -18.42 11.75 -24.27
C HIS A 646 -17.19 11.69 -23.36
N ILE A 647 -16.23 10.86 -23.75
CA ILE A 647 -14.87 10.81 -23.24
C ILE A 647 -13.89 11.13 -24.38
N ARG A 648 -12.93 12.01 -24.10
CA ARG A 648 -11.74 12.23 -24.94
C ARG A 648 -10.56 11.54 -24.28
N VAL A 649 -9.71 10.86 -25.06
CA VAL A 649 -8.45 10.26 -24.59
C VAL A 649 -7.35 10.70 -25.55
N ALA A 650 -6.29 11.34 -25.04
CA ALA A 650 -5.24 11.99 -25.83
C ALA A 650 -5.80 13.02 -26.84
N ALA A 651 -5.21 13.07 -28.05
CA ALA A 651 -5.65 13.90 -29.17
C ALA A 651 -6.67 13.20 -30.09
N GLU A 652 -7.27 12.09 -29.65
CA GLU A 652 -8.26 11.34 -30.43
C GLU A 652 -9.62 12.05 -30.43
N GLU A 653 -10.43 11.75 -31.44
CA GLU A 653 -11.82 12.19 -31.49
C GLU A 653 -12.60 11.65 -30.27
N PRO A 654 -13.45 12.49 -29.62
CA PRO A 654 -14.25 12.06 -28.49
C PRO A 654 -15.18 10.88 -28.85
N ARG A 655 -15.32 9.94 -27.91
CA ARG A 655 -16.20 8.78 -28.06
C ARG A 655 -17.35 8.82 -27.06
N GLY A 656 -18.52 8.39 -27.51
CA GLY A 656 -19.67 8.14 -26.65
C GLY A 656 -19.65 6.71 -26.10
N TRP A 657 -20.64 6.42 -25.26
CA TRP A 657 -20.92 5.06 -24.80
C TRP A 657 -22.16 4.52 -25.51
N GLU A 658 -22.18 3.22 -25.79
CA GLU A 658 -23.33 2.49 -26.31
C GLU A 658 -23.74 1.46 -25.27
N GLU A 659 -25.00 1.50 -24.80
CA GLU A 659 -25.50 0.58 -23.78
C GLU A 659 -25.22 -0.89 -24.13
N GLY A 660 -24.74 -1.64 -23.14
CA GLY A 660 -24.34 -3.04 -23.31
C GLY A 660 -23.04 -3.26 -24.07
N ARG A 661 -22.33 -2.20 -24.49
CA ARG A 661 -21.00 -2.28 -25.10
C ARG A 661 -19.90 -1.81 -24.16
N CYS A 662 -18.74 -2.44 -24.31
CA CYS A 662 -17.52 -2.04 -23.63
C CYS A 662 -16.75 -1.00 -24.45
N LEU A 663 -16.30 0.06 -23.79
CA LEU A 663 -15.29 0.99 -24.29
C LEU A 663 -13.99 0.75 -23.51
N VAL A 664 -12.89 0.41 -24.21
CA VAL A 664 -11.59 0.14 -23.57
C VAL A 664 -10.58 1.22 -23.98
N PHE A 665 -9.91 1.80 -22.98
CA PHE A 665 -8.90 2.82 -23.16
C PHE A 665 -7.79 2.70 -22.12
N ASP A 666 -6.62 3.23 -22.45
CA ASP A 666 -5.52 3.38 -21.50
C ASP A 666 -5.69 4.70 -20.75
N ASP A 667 -6.10 4.62 -19.48
CA ASP A 667 -6.35 5.80 -18.66
C ASP A 667 -5.05 6.52 -18.24
N SER A 668 -3.87 5.95 -18.48
CA SER A 668 -2.59 6.65 -18.30
C SER A 668 -2.36 7.78 -19.30
N PHE A 669 -3.13 7.81 -20.39
CA PHE A 669 -3.27 8.96 -21.25
C PHE A 669 -4.20 10.00 -20.63
N GLU A 670 -3.94 11.27 -20.93
CA GLU A 670 -4.82 12.37 -20.56
C GLU A 670 -6.20 12.10 -21.12
N HIS A 671 -7.19 12.06 -20.24
CA HIS A 671 -8.58 11.87 -20.63
C HIS A 671 -9.50 12.82 -19.89
N GLU A 672 -10.61 13.14 -20.54
CA GLU A 672 -11.61 14.09 -20.07
C GLU A 672 -13.01 13.53 -20.35
N VAL A 673 -13.88 13.60 -19.35
CA VAL A 673 -15.28 13.19 -19.48
C VAL A 673 -16.17 14.43 -19.36
N VAL A 674 -17.05 14.60 -20.34
CA VAL A 674 -18.04 15.67 -20.38
C VAL A 674 -19.42 15.06 -20.50
N PHE A 675 -20.34 15.47 -19.63
CA PHE A 675 -21.77 15.24 -19.74
C PHE A 675 -22.49 16.58 -19.64
N ALA A 676 -22.80 17.17 -20.80
CA ALA A 676 -23.45 18.47 -20.90
C ALA A 676 -24.84 18.50 -20.24
N GLU A 677 -25.26 19.67 -19.77
CA GLU A 677 -26.62 19.91 -19.29
C GLU A 677 -27.67 19.80 -20.39
N ALA A 678 -28.94 19.66 -20.00
CA ALA A 678 -30.07 19.72 -20.92
C ALA A 678 -30.01 21.00 -21.77
N LYS A 679 -30.31 20.90 -23.08
CA LYS A 679 -30.43 22.09 -23.94
C LYS A 679 -31.93 22.34 -24.19
N GLY A 680 -32.40 23.55 -23.89
CA GLY A 680 -33.80 23.93 -24.10
C GLY A 680 -34.77 23.07 -23.27
N ASP A 681 -35.94 22.76 -23.84
CA ASP A 681 -37.01 21.97 -23.20
C ASP A 681 -36.81 20.45 -23.30
N GLU A 682 -35.60 19.96 -23.59
CA GLU A 682 -35.34 18.52 -23.62
C GLU A 682 -35.61 17.89 -22.24
N PRO A 683 -36.37 16.77 -22.18
CA PRO A 683 -36.58 16.06 -20.93
C PRO A 683 -35.24 15.64 -20.33
N TYR A 684 -35.11 15.77 -19.01
CA TYR A 684 -33.86 15.48 -18.31
C TYR A 684 -33.42 14.04 -18.62
N PRO A 685 -32.24 13.84 -19.24
CA PRO A 685 -31.88 12.55 -19.82
C PRO A 685 -31.68 11.45 -18.74
N GLY A 686 -31.52 11.81 -17.47
CA GLY A 686 -31.15 10.89 -16.41
C GLY A 686 -29.63 10.69 -16.35
N ASN A 687 -29.19 9.81 -15.45
CA ASN A 687 -27.76 9.65 -15.15
C ASN A 687 -27.07 8.75 -16.17
N ARG A 688 -25.78 9.02 -16.43
CA ARG A 688 -24.89 8.12 -17.15
C ARG A 688 -24.25 7.14 -16.17
N VAL A 689 -24.47 5.86 -16.38
CA VAL A 689 -23.96 4.77 -15.55
C VAL A 689 -23.07 3.86 -16.38
N VAL A 690 -21.85 3.63 -15.90
CA VAL A 690 -20.94 2.61 -16.43
C VAL A 690 -20.46 1.70 -15.31
N LEU A 691 -20.25 0.42 -15.59
CA LEU A 691 -19.39 -0.42 -14.78
C LEU A 691 -17.95 -0.20 -15.27
N LEU A 692 -17.17 0.51 -14.47
CA LEU A 692 -15.75 0.74 -14.68
C LEU A 692 -14.99 -0.44 -14.08
N ALA A 693 -14.13 -1.08 -14.87
CA ALA A 693 -13.18 -2.07 -14.42
C ALA A 693 -11.78 -1.68 -14.90
N ASN A 694 -10.89 -1.33 -13.98
CA ASN A 694 -9.46 -1.33 -14.28
C ASN A 694 -8.97 -2.77 -14.32
N PHE A 695 -8.11 -3.11 -15.27
CA PHE A 695 -7.53 -4.45 -15.39
C PHE A 695 -6.08 -4.37 -15.88
N TRP A 696 -5.28 -5.40 -15.60
CA TRP A 696 -3.89 -5.43 -16.05
C TRP A 696 -3.76 -5.24 -17.56
N HIS A 697 -2.79 -4.42 -17.97
CA HIS A 697 -2.39 -4.36 -19.36
C HIS A 697 -1.98 -5.77 -19.83
N PRO A 698 -2.46 -6.29 -20.97
CA PRO A 698 -2.19 -7.66 -21.42
C PRO A 698 -0.72 -8.06 -21.38
N ASP A 699 0.15 -7.15 -21.84
CA ASP A 699 1.61 -7.34 -21.95
C ASP A 699 2.39 -7.02 -20.65
N PHE A 700 1.72 -6.70 -19.54
CA PHE A 700 2.40 -6.46 -18.27
C PHE A 700 2.88 -7.77 -17.65
N GLY A 701 4.18 -7.86 -17.33
CA GLY A 701 4.81 -9.10 -16.88
C GLY A 701 4.59 -9.46 -15.40
N PHE A 702 4.19 -8.50 -14.56
CA PHE A 702 4.07 -8.69 -13.10
C PHE A 702 2.61 -8.66 -12.62
N LYS A 703 1.67 -9.19 -13.43
CA LYS A 703 0.25 -9.24 -13.06
C LYS A 703 0.05 -9.98 -11.76
N ASN A 704 -0.84 -9.47 -10.92
CA ASN A 704 -1.26 -10.06 -9.65
C ASN A 704 -0.11 -10.29 -8.63
N ASP A 705 1.02 -9.63 -8.83
CA ASP A 705 2.12 -9.59 -7.87
C ASP A 705 1.94 -8.39 -6.92
N PRO A 706 1.85 -8.57 -5.59
CA PRO A 706 1.70 -7.44 -4.66
C PRO A 706 2.86 -6.42 -4.71
N GLU A 707 4.02 -6.82 -5.24
CA GLU A 707 5.22 -5.99 -5.39
C GLU A 707 5.43 -5.51 -6.84
N TRP A 708 4.37 -5.53 -7.66
CA TRP A 708 4.45 -5.22 -9.09
C TRP A 708 5.14 -3.89 -9.38
N ARG A 709 4.88 -2.83 -8.59
CA ARG A 709 5.50 -1.50 -8.74
C ARG A 709 7.02 -1.55 -8.54
N GLN A 710 7.47 -2.16 -7.44
CA GLN A 710 8.90 -2.26 -7.14
C GLN A 710 9.64 -3.05 -8.23
N LYS A 711 9.03 -4.12 -8.74
CA LYS A 711 9.61 -4.97 -9.78
C LYS A 711 9.71 -4.26 -11.13
N SER A 712 8.67 -3.54 -11.55
CA SER A 712 8.72 -2.76 -12.79
C SER A 712 9.62 -1.53 -12.69
N ASP A 713 9.71 -0.88 -11.54
CA ASP A 713 10.63 0.26 -11.33
C ASP A 713 12.10 -0.17 -11.39
N ALA A 714 12.46 -1.33 -10.82
CA ALA A 714 13.81 -1.87 -10.93
C ALA A 714 14.17 -2.21 -12.38
N MET A 715 13.21 -2.75 -13.15
CA MET A 715 13.39 -3.03 -14.56
C MET A 715 13.58 -1.73 -15.36
N MET A 716 12.78 -0.68 -15.08
CA MET A 716 12.94 0.64 -15.69
C MET A 716 14.34 1.23 -15.53
N ALA A 717 14.96 1.08 -14.36
CA ALA A 717 16.29 1.62 -14.10
C ALA A 717 17.41 0.94 -14.93
N SER A 718 17.12 -0.21 -15.54
CA SER A 718 18.08 -1.03 -16.28
C SER A 718 17.82 -1.09 -17.80
N VAL A 719 16.68 -0.58 -18.27
CA VAL A 719 16.29 -0.65 -19.69
C VAL A 719 16.84 0.56 -20.45
N ASP A 720 17.63 0.30 -21.50
CA ASP A 720 17.99 1.31 -22.48
C ASP A 720 16.75 1.66 -23.33
N VAL A 721 16.14 2.80 -23.00
CA VAL A 721 14.91 3.28 -23.64
C VAL A 721 15.08 3.44 -25.15
N GLU A 722 16.30 3.70 -25.65
CA GLU A 722 16.57 3.87 -27.09
C GLU A 722 16.46 2.55 -27.87
N THR A 723 16.53 1.40 -27.19
CA THR A 723 16.47 0.07 -27.81
C THR A 723 15.06 -0.50 -27.89
N LEU A 724 14.07 0.17 -27.28
CA LEU A 724 12.70 -0.35 -27.23
C LEU A 724 11.96 -0.18 -28.57
N PRO A 725 11.15 -1.15 -29.02
CA PRO A 725 10.44 -1.11 -30.31
C PRO A 725 9.51 0.12 -30.48
N GLN A 726 9.00 0.62 -29.36
CA GLN A 726 8.08 1.76 -29.24
C GLN A 726 8.73 3.10 -29.66
N THR A 727 10.07 3.18 -29.73
CA THR A 727 10.83 4.40 -30.09
C THR A 727 10.61 4.87 -31.53
N SER A 728 9.95 4.06 -32.37
CA SER A 728 9.44 4.49 -33.67
C SER A 728 8.46 5.68 -33.56
N ILE A 729 7.75 5.82 -32.44
CA ILE A 729 6.91 7.00 -32.13
C ILE A 729 7.77 8.25 -31.87
N MET A 730 8.99 8.10 -31.33
CA MET A 730 9.93 9.21 -31.10
C MET A 730 10.58 9.73 -32.41
N LYS A 731 10.57 8.92 -33.48
CA LYS A 731 11.21 9.26 -34.77
C LYS A 731 10.31 10.06 -35.71
N THR A 732 9.05 10.30 -35.34
CA THR A 732 8.18 11.16 -36.13
C THR A 732 8.12 12.53 -35.46
N PRO A 733 8.75 13.58 -36.01
CA PRO A 733 8.46 14.93 -35.55
C PRO A 733 6.96 15.13 -35.74
N ALA A 734 6.26 15.54 -34.68
CA ALA A 734 4.97 16.17 -34.85
C ALA A 734 5.17 17.29 -35.88
N GLN A 735 4.69 17.11 -37.11
CA GLN A 735 4.65 18.19 -38.08
C GLN A 735 3.73 19.28 -37.52
N PRO A 736 4.09 20.55 -37.72
CA PRO A 736 3.58 21.69 -36.94
C PRO A 736 2.08 21.89 -37.01
#